data_AF-A0A9W9INU0-F1
#
_entry.id   AF-A0A9W9INU0-F1
#
_cell.length_a   1.000
_cell.length_b   1.000
_cell.length_c   1.000
_cell.angle_alpha   90.00
_cell.angle_beta   90.00
_cell.angle_gamma   90.00
#
_symmetry.space_group_name_H-M   'P 1'
#
loop_
_entity.id
_entity.type
_entity.pdbx_description
1 polymer ?
#
loop_
_entity_poly.entity_id
_entity_poly.type
_entity_poly.pdbx_seq_one_letter_code
_entity_poly.pdbx_strand_id
1 'polypeptide(L)'
;MISFGRIWMVTAVVALAVAAPLRRDVSSDDLKQLTLFAEYASASYCTNNINSTGDALSCAEGSCPTVQSAQTKTLYEFNDSTEFGDVAGFLAADETNELLVLSFRGSRSISTWVANLDFGLTDTKDLCKGCEAHGGFWKSWKTVADDIKSKLDAGQKSHPGYKVVLTGHSFGAAIATLGGTALRKDGYKITLYTYGEPRLGNEALAKYITDQGDLHRVTHADDLVPKVPPASFGFSHTSPEYWITSDNNKTVSTSDIKVIQGVGSKHGNAGTINPDIEAHNWYIVHIDGLYGIAPLGGEKIQPPTRSPFFLTATMLFAPGGPQSPRRRNRLKAIFLTILIVLALYFLCFAGPDAAPRARTKTASYAQQHGASPEITEQARPGTHRQRELIVASMKSDDTSWLQENLPGWSQSVYVVDNKRAPLTVAKNKGRESMVYLTYIIDNYENLPDVMLFIHSQRYQWHNDDPYYDGVAMLRNFQVPYLLQQGYVNLRCVWTLGCPAEIHPLKDAHREDVHAGEYFKNGFQELFPRGTRAGGVLKRPKSDYERFRSWLVHTPLADDMSGRIMEYSWHMIFGQEPVYCPTAQDCYCNVFGLCDLNCPGEGGCENRYVLPPFSLLPKGWPLVGWKGQAQNPNYGLPES
;
A
#
# COMPACT_ATOMS: atom_id res chain seq x y z
N MET A 1 -37.20 -52.69 44.47
CA MET A 1 -37.79 -51.39 44.07
C MET A 1 -36.99 -50.86 42.88
N ILE A 2 -37.66 -50.61 41.74
CA ILE A 2 -37.48 -49.47 40.80
C ILE A 2 -36.02 -49.16 40.38
N SER A 3 -35.55 -49.19 39.13
CA SER A 3 -36.13 -48.70 37.87
C SER A 3 -35.31 -49.22 36.68
N PHE A 4 -35.98 -49.35 35.54
CA PHE A 4 -35.42 -49.48 34.20
C PHE A 4 -34.43 -48.36 33.85
N GLY A 5 -33.34 -48.72 33.16
CA GLY A 5 -32.41 -47.80 32.50
C GLY A 5 -32.05 -48.32 31.11
N ARG A 6 -32.63 -47.67 30.09
CA ARG A 6 -32.56 -48.00 28.66
C ARG A 6 -31.13 -48.06 28.12
N ILE A 7 -30.79 -49.16 27.45
CA ILE A 7 -29.63 -49.25 26.56
C ILE A 7 -30.03 -48.56 25.25
N TRP A 8 -29.49 -47.37 25.00
CA TRP A 8 -29.51 -46.76 23.67
C TRP A 8 -28.24 -47.20 22.93
N MET A 9 -28.41 -48.01 21.88
CA MET A 9 -27.38 -48.19 20.86
C MET A 9 -27.17 -46.84 20.16
N VAL A 10 -25.98 -46.27 20.30
CA VAL A 10 -25.52 -45.17 19.44
C VAL A 10 -24.74 -45.81 18.29
N THR A 11 -25.39 -45.95 17.15
CA THR A 11 -24.72 -46.19 15.87
C THR A 11 -23.85 -44.99 15.55
N ALA A 12 -22.53 -45.16 15.63
CA ALA A 12 -21.58 -44.16 15.15
C ALA A 12 -21.61 -44.13 13.62
N VAL A 13 -22.36 -43.18 13.05
CA VAL A 13 -22.19 -42.79 11.65
C VAL A 13 -20.86 -42.05 11.56
N VAL A 14 -19.84 -42.73 11.03
CA VAL A 14 -18.59 -42.08 10.62
C VAL A 14 -18.93 -41.24 9.40
N ALA A 15 -19.14 -39.94 9.60
CA ALA A 15 -19.12 -38.98 8.51
C ALA A 15 -17.70 -38.92 7.95
N LEU A 16 -17.45 -39.68 6.88
CA LEU A 16 -16.30 -39.45 6.01
C LEU A 16 -16.45 -38.04 5.45
N ALA A 17 -15.68 -37.10 5.97
CA ALA A 17 -15.43 -35.84 5.29
C ALA A 17 -14.68 -36.19 4.00
N VAL A 18 -15.43 -36.36 2.92
CA VAL A 18 -14.87 -36.43 1.58
C VAL A 18 -14.24 -35.06 1.33
N ALA A 19 -12.91 -35.00 1.32
CA ALA A 19 -12.21 -33.85 0.78
C ALA A 19 -12.76 -33.63 -0.63
N ALA A 20 -13.46 -32.52 -0.84
CA ALA A 20 -14.01 -32.19 -2.14
C ALA A 20 -12.84 -32.20 -3.16
N PRO A 21 -12.97 -32.93 -4.28
CA PRO A 21 -11.91 -32.98 -5.27
C PRO A 21 -11.67 -31.57 -5.81
N LEU A 22 -10.41 -31.12 -5.82
CA LEU A 22 -9.99 -29.96 -6.61
C LEU A 22 -10.45 -30.20 -8.06
N ARG A 23 -11.41 -29.42 -8.54
CA ARG A 23 -11.81 -29.46 -9.96
C ARG A 23 -10.62 -28.92 -10.75
N ARG A 24 -9.92 -29.81 -11.45
CA ARG A 24 -8.62 -29.48 -12.04
C ARG A 24 -8.71 -28.61 -13.29
N ASP A 25 -9.82 -28.65 -14.02
CA ASP A 25 -9.95 -28.00 -15.33
C ASP A 25 -11.27 -27.21 -15.45
N VAL A 26 -11.24 -26.09 -16.17
CA VAL A 26 -12.43 -25.33 -16.58
C VAL A 26 -13.01 -25.86 -17.90
N SER A 27 -14.29 -25.60 -18.20
CA SER A 27 -14.85 -25.99 -19.49
C SER A 27 -14.34 -25.08 -20.62
N SER A 28 -14.48 -25.52 -21.88
CA SER A 28 -14.14 -24.68 -23.04
C SER A 28 -15.02 -23.43 -23.11
N ASP A 29 -16.25 -23.47 -22.60
CA ASP A 29 -17.13 -22.31 -22.57
C ASP A 29 -16.74 -21.34 -21.45
N ASP A 30 -16.29 -21.84 -20.29
CA ASP A 30 -15.69 -21.00 -19.25
C ASP A 30 -14.48 -20.24 -19.81
N LEU A 31 -13.56 -20.94 -20.49
CA LEU A 31 -12.39 -20.30 -21.07
C LEU A 31 -12.79 -19.22 -22.09
N LYS A 32 -13.78 -19.46 -22.96
CA LYS A 32 -14.28 -18.44 -23.90
C LYS A 32 -14.82 -17.20 -23.18
N GLN A 33 -15.58 -17.37 -22.10
CA GLN A 33 -16.12 -16.24 -21.33
C GLN A 33 -15.00 -15.47 -20.62
N LEU A 34 -14.04 -16.18 -20.00
CA LEU A 34 -12.85 -15.56 -19.39
C LEU A 34 -12.04 -14.78 -20.44
N THR A 35 -11.85 -15.32 -21.65
CA THR A 35 -11.18 -14.59 -22.73
C THR A 35 -11.96 -13.33 -23.12
N LEU A 36 -13.27 -13.45 -23.38
CA LEU A 36 -14.10 -12.31 -23.80
C LEU A 36 -14.04 -11.15 -22.80
N PHE A 37 -14.17 -11.44 -21.50
CA PHE A 37 -14.16 -10.38 -20.49
C PHE A 37 -12.76 -9.87 -20.14
N ALA A 38 -11.70 -10.64 -20.40
CA ALA A 38 -10.33 -10.14 -20.39
C ALA A 38 -10.10 -9.13 -21.53
N GLU A 39 -10.64 -9.41 -22.72
CA GLU A 39 -10.60 -8.47 -23.85
C GLU A 39 -11.39 -7.18 -23.57
N TYR A 40 -12.56 -7.25 -22.92
CA TYR A 40 -13.30 -6.06 -22.47
C TYR A 40 -12.52 -5.27 -21.41
N ALA A 41 -11.85 -5.95 -20.48
CA ALA A 41 -10.96 -5.30 -19.52
C ALA A 41 -9.79 -4.61 -20.24
N SER A 42 -9.20 -5.26 -21.25
CA SER A 42 -8.14 -4.68 -22.07
C SER A 42 -8.60 -3.46 -22.87
N ALA A 43 -9.79 -3.53 -23.46
CA ALA A 43 -10.38 -2.42 -24.22
C ALA A 43 -10.55 -1.14 -23.41
N SER A 44 -10.67 -1.23 -22.08
CA SER A 44 -10.76 -0.05 -21.20
C SER A 44 -9.47 0.78 -21.13
N TYR A 45 -8.32 0.20 -21.53
CA TYR A 45 -7.06 0.91 -21.61
C TYR A 45 -6.91 1.75 -22.89
N CYS A 46 -7.67 1.42 -23.94
CA CYS A 46 -7.59 2.10 -25.22
C CYS A 46 -8.22 3.50 -25.14
N THR A 47 -7.45 4.54 -25.48
CA THR A 47 -7.84 5.94 -25.32
C THR A 47 -9.03 6.36 -26.17
N ASN A 48 -9.20 5.74 -27.33
CA ASN A 48 -10.38 5.88 -28.18
C ASN A 48 -11.66 5.41 -27.47
N ASN A 49 -11.61 4.37 -26.63
CA ASN A 49 -12.82 3.84 -25.97
C ASN A 49 -13.25 4.63 -24.71
N ILE A 50 -12.61 5.77 -24.43
CA ILE A 50 -12.91 6.64 -23.28
C ILE A 50 -13.16 8.10 -23.69
N ASN A 51 -13.24 8.39 -24.99
CA ASN A 51 -13.55 9.72 -25.51
C ASN A 51 -14.33 9.72 -26.84
N SER A 52 -15.00 8.62 -27.18
CA SER A 52 -15.74 8.41 -28.43
C SER A 52 -17.14 7.81 -28.22
N THR A 53 -17.86 8.32 -27.21
CA THR A 53 -19.19 7.78 -26.84
C THR A 53 -20.13 7.65 -28.06
N GLY A 54 -20.63 6.42 -28.25
CA GLY A 54 -21.50 6.06 -29.38
C GLY A 54 -20.81 5.23 -30.46
N ASP A 55 -19.49 5.15 -30.44
CA ASP A 55 -18.69 4.34 -31.35
C ASP A 55 -18.60 2.88 -30.89
N ALA A 56 -18.19 2.01 -31.81
CA ALA A 56 -17.87 0.62 -31.49
C ALA A 56 -16.51 0.54 -30.77
N LEU A 57 -16.39 -0.43 -29.85
CA LEU A 57 -15.13 -0.64 -29.14
C LEU A 57 -14.04 -1.08 -30.11
N SER A 58 -12.87 -0.46 -29.98
CA SER A 58 -11.72 -0.76 -30.83
C SER A 58 -10.42 -0.74 -30.03
N CYS A 59 -9.51 -1.66 -30.35
CA CYS A 59 -8.20 -1.77 -29.71
C CYS A 59 -7.07 -1.84 -30.75
N ALA A 60 -5.84 -1.62 -30.30
CA ALA A 60 -4.65 -1.96 -31.08
C ALA A 60 -4.61 -3.46 -31.42
N GLU A 61 -3.95 -3.80 -32.52
CA GLU A 61 -3.99 -5.14 -33.11
C GLU A 61 -3.63 -6.24 -32.09
N GLY A 62 -4.58 -7.15 -31.86
CA GLY A 62 -4.39 -8.33 -31.00
C GLY A 62 -4.84 -8.18 -29.54
N SER A 63 -5.26 -6.99 -29.08
CA SER A 63 -5.64 -6.79 -27.66
C SER A 63 -7.10 -7.17 -27.34
N CYS A 64 -8.03 -6.97 -28.29
CA CYS A 64 -9.45 -7.31 -28.10
C CYS A 64 -10.16 -7.83 -29.38
N PRO A 65 -9.64 -8.86 -30.07
CA PRO A 65 -10.13 -9.30 -31.38
C PRO A 65 -11.59 -9.77 -31.38
N THR A 66 -12.02 -10.48 -30.32
CA THR A 66 -13.40 -10.96 -30.18
C THR A 66 -14.34 -9.78 -29.94
N VAL A 67 -13.95 -8.82 -29.08
CA VAL A 67 -14.72 -7.60 -28.84
C VAL A 67 -14.85 -6.74 -30.10
N GLN A 68 -13.78 -6.60 -30.90
CA GLN A 68 -13.82 -5.88 -32.18
C GLN A 68 -14.69 -6.56 -33.23
N SER A 69 -14.84 -7.88 -33.16
CA SER A 69 -15.72 -8.63 -34.07
C SER A 69 -17.20 -8.55 -33.67
N ALA A 70 -17.49 -8.18 -32.42
CA ALA A 70 -18.84 -8.03 -31.91
C ALA A 70 -19.45 -6.67 -32.29
N GLN A 71 -20.77 -6.65 -32.43
CA GLN A 71 -21.55 -5.43 -32.65
C GLN A 71 -21.69 -4.67 -31.33
N THR A 72 -20.65 -3.90 -30.99
CA THR A 72 -20.60 -3.12 -29.75
C THR A 72 -20.90 -1.65 -29.98
N LYS A 73 -21.42 -0.99 -28.94
CA LYS A 73 -21.62 0.46 -28.89
C LYS A 73 -21.39 0.98 -27.48
N THR A 74 -20.53 1.98 -27.31
CA THR A 74 -20.39 2.66 -26.02
C THR A 74 -21.62 3.52 -25.74
N LEU A 75 -22.25 3.27 -24.58
CA LEU A 75 -23.41 4.01 -24.10
C LEU A 75 -22.99 5.16 -23.17
N TYR A 76 -21.87 4.98 -22.49
CA TYR A 76 -21.29 5.94 -21.57
C TYR A 76 -19.81 5.66 -21.39
N GLU A 77 -19.01 6.72 -21.28
CA GLU A 77 -17.57 6.67 -21.06
C GLU A 77 -17.22 7.66 -19.96
N PHE A 78 -16.26 7.29 -19.13
CA PHE A 78 -15.85 8.10 -17.98
C PHE A 78 -14.35 8.05 -17.79
N ASN A 79 -13.80 9.15 -17.28
CA ASN A 79 -12.39 9.30 -16.97
C ASN A 79 -12.26 10.37 -15.87
N ASP A 80 -12.58 9.97 -14.65
CA ASP A 80 -12.56 10.83 -13.48
C ASP A 80 -11.24 10.65 -12.72
N SER A 81 -10.44 11.70 -12.69
CA SER A 81 -9.26 11.75 -11.83
C SER A 81 -9.67 12.03 -10.39
N THR A 82 -9.31 11.13 -9.47
CA THR A 82 -9.58 11.27 -8.04
C THR A 82 -8.28 11.21 -7.23
N GLU A 83 -8.30 11.73 -6.01
CA GLU A 83 -7.18 11.65 -5.03
C GLU A 83 -6.78 10.19 -4.69
N PHE A 84 -7.59 9.19 -5.06
CA PHE A 84 -7.38 7.79 -4.68
C PHE A 84 -7.19 6.84 -5.88
N GLY A 85 -7.09 7.39 -7.10
CA GLY A 85 -6.92 6.67 -8.36
C GLY A 85 -7.82 7.22 -9.48
N ASP A 86 -7.33 7.19 -10.72
CA ASP A 86 -8.12 7.57 -11.89
C ASP A 86 -9.16 6.49 -12.19
N VAL A 87 -10.44 6.80 -12.01
CA VAL A 87 -11.55 5.90 -12.34
C VAL A 87 -11.93 6.18 -13.79
N ALA A 88 -11.51 5.29 -14.69
CA ALA A 88 -11.79 5.40 -16.11
C ALA A 88 -12.40 4.10 -16.64
N GLY A 89 -13.18 4.20 -17.71
CA GLY A 89 -13.83 3.05 -18.30
C GLY A 89 -15.03 3.42 -19.17
N PHE A 90 -15.85 2.41 -19.44
CA PHE A 90 -17.04 2.56 -20.27
C PHE A 90 -18.15 1.60 -19.86
N LEU A 91 -19.38 1.96 -20.20
CA LEU A 91 -20.53 1.07 -20.33
C LEU A 91 -20.81 0.87 -21.82
N ALA A 92 -20.75 -0.37 -22.29
CA ALA A 92 -21.03 -0.72 -23.68
C ALA A 92 -22.22 -1.70 -23.78
N ALA A 93 -23.02 -1.55 -24.83
CA ALA A 93 -23.95 -2.57 -25.29
C ALA A 93 -23.24 -3.48 -26.30
N ASP A 94 -23.38 -4.78 -26.12
CA ASP A 94 -22.94 -5.82 -27.06
C ASP A 94 -24.18 -6.51 -27.63
N GLU A 95 -24.54 -6.16 -28.86
CA GLU A 95 -25.71 -6.73 -29.54
C GLU A 95 -25.48 -8.17 -30.01
N THR A 96 -24.22 -8.59 -30.14
CA THR A 96 -23.87 -9.95 -30.57
C THR A 96 -24.09 -10.95 -29.44
N ASN A 97 -23.76 -10.56 -28.21
CA ASN A 97 -23.83 -11.43 -27.02
C ASN A 97 -24.98 -11.09 -26.06
N GLU A 98 -25.80 -10.08 -26.38
CA GLU A 98 -26.89 -9.56 -25.53
C GLU A 98 -26.39 -9.14 -24.13
N LEU A 99 -25.31 -8.34 -24.10
CA LEU A 99 -24.64 -7.90 -22.86
C LEU A 99 -24.66 -6.38 -22.70
N LEU A 100 -24.77 -5.94 -21.44
CA LEU A 100 -24.37 -4.61 -21.00
C LEU A 100 -23.08 -4.77 -20.19
N VAL A 101 -21.96 -4.32 -20.74
CA VAL A 101 -20.63 -4.51 -20.14
C VAL A 101 -20.13 -3.19 -19.58
N LEU A 102 -19.96 -3.13 -18.25
CA LEU A 102 -19.31 -2.04 -17.55
C LEU A 102 -17.85 -2.45 -17.27
N SER A 103 -16.91 -1.84 -17.98
CA SER A 103 -15.49 -2.14 -17.89
C SER A 103 -14.75 -0.99 -17.20
N PHE A 104 -13.95 -1.31 -16.19
CA PHE A 104 -13.10 -0.37 -15.47
C PHE A 104 -11.62 -0.59 -15.82
N ARG A 105 -10.95 0.50 -16.17
CA ARG A 105 -9.52 0.52 -16.44
C ARG A 105 -8.71 0.45 -15.14
N GLY A 106 -7.61 -0.29 -15.17
CA GLY A 106 -6.61 -0.21 -14.12
C GLY A 106 -5.75 1.06 -14.20
N SER A 107 -4.83 1.18 -13.25
CA SER A 107 -3.81 2.22 -13.28
C SER A 107 -2.85 1.97 -14.43
N ARG A 108 -2.43 3.04 -15.12
CA ARG A 108 -1.47 2.95 -16.23
C ARG A 108 -0.07 2.54 -15.76
N SER A 109 0.26 2.80 -14.48
CA SER A 109 1.50 2.37 -13.85
C SER A 109 1.21 1.49 -12.63
N ILE A 110 1.27 0.18 -12.86
CA ILE A 110 0.89 -0.83 -11.87
C ILE A 110 2.00 -1.02 -10.84
N SER A 111 3.28 -0.99 -11.25
CA SER A 111 4.44 -1.05 -10.35
C SER A 111 4.43 0.09 -9.33
N THR A 112 4.13 1.32 -9.78
CA THR A 112 4.04 2.49 -8.91
C THR A 112 2.78 2.46 -8.05
N TRP A 113 1.65 2.00 -8.59
CA TRP A 113 0.43 1.83 -7.80
C TRP A 113 0.61 0.81 -6.67
N VAL A 114 1.21 -0.34 -6.95
CA VAL A 114 1.50 -1.39 -5.93
C VAL A 114 2.40 -0.83 -4.83
N ALA A 115 3.41 -0.04 -5.19
CA ALA A 115 4.33 0.60 -4.24
C ALA A 115 3.66 1.69 -3.37
N ASN A 116 2.58 2.32 -3.87
CA ASN A 116 1.90 3.44 -3.24
C ASN A 116 0.59 3.06 -2.51
N LEU A 117 0.27 1.76 -2.41
CA LEU A 117 -0.97 1.31 -1.79
C LEU A 117 -1.08 1.73 -0.32
N ASP A 118 -2.05 2.61 -0.03
CA ASP A 118 -2.48 2.92 1.33
C ASP A 118 -3.38 1.81 1.86
N PHE A 119 -2.85 0.95 2.74
CA PHE A 119 -3.54 -0.21 3.28
C PHE A 119 -4.62 0.11 4.35
N GLY A 120 -5.09 1.35 4.42
CA GLY A 120 -6.18 1.76 5.30
C GLY A 120 -7.49 1.06 4.98
N LEU A 121 -8.01 0.27 5.93
CA LEU A 121 -9.39 -0.21 5.92
C LEU A 121 -10.35 0.90 6.34
N THR A 122 -11.47 1.04 5.63
CA THR A 122 -12.58 1.93 5.98
C THR A 122 -13.84 1.12 6.24
N ASP A 123 -14.63 1.58 7.22
CA ASP A 123 -15.93 0.97 7.54
C ASP A 123 -16.86 1.02 6.31
N THR A 124 -17.39 -0.15 5.95
CA THR A 124 -18.40 -0.35 4.91
C THR A 124 -19.61 -1.12 5.46
N LYS A 125 -20.01 -0.82 6.70
CA LYS A 125 -21.23 -1.38 7.32
C LYS A 125 -22.48 -1.28 6.48
N ASP A 126 -22.54 -0.30 5.58
CA ASP A 126 -23.64 -0.12 4.64
C ASP A 126 -23.70 -1.24 3.60
N LEU A 127 -22.62 -1.98 3.34
CA LEU A 127 -22.64 -3.21 2.54
C LEU A 127 -23.08 -4.39 3.40
N CYS A 128 -22.37 -4.61 4.52
CA CYS A 128 -22.60 -5.75 5.41
C CYS A 128 -22.02 -5.50 6.80
N LYS A 129 -22.58 -6.16 7.81
CA LYS A 129 -22.15 -5.99 9.21
C LYS A 129 -20.70 -6.45 9.40
N GLY A 130 -19.85 -5.55 9.88
CA GLY A 130 -18.43 -5.81 10.14
C GLY A 130 -17.55 -5.80 8.90
N CYS A 131 -18.08 -5.38 7.76
CA CYS A 131 -17.31 -5.29 6.52
C CYS A 131 -16.50 -4.01 6.46
N GLU A 132 -15.23 -4.16 6.13
CA GLU A 132 -14.31 -3.06 5.91
C GLU A 132 -13.65 -3.26 4.55
N ALA A 133 -13.59 -2.19 3.77
CA ALA A 133 -12.98 -2.19 2.45
C ALA A 133 -11.72 -1.33 2.45
N HIS A 134 -10.85 -1.51 1.46
CA HIS A 134 -9.77 -0.58 1.19
C HIS A 134 -10.33 0.84 0.98
N GLY A 135 -9.83 1.81 1.74
CA GLY A 135 -10.32 3.19 1.75
C GLY A 135 -10.28 3.84 0.36
N GLY A 136 -9.15 3.69 -0.34
CA GLY A 136 -8.99 4.20 -1.70
C GLY A 136 -10.02 3.63 -2.69
N PHE A 137 -10.07 2.30 -2.85
CA PHE A 137 -10.99 1.65 -3.78
C PHE A 137 -12.45 1.95 -3.48
N TRP A 138 -12.84 1.98 -2.20
CA TRP A 138 -14.21 2.30 -1.82
C TRP A 138 -14.58 3.75 -2.16
N LYS A 139 -13.69 4.71 -1.90
CA LYS A 139 -13.89 6.11 -2.26
C LYS A 139 -13.97 6.27 -3.78
N SER A 140 -13.07 5.64 -4.54
CA SER A 140 -13.07 5.66 -6.00
C SER A 140 -14.35 5.09 -6.61
N TRP A 141 -14.90 4.00 -6.07
CA TRP A 141 -16.23 3.55 -6.48
C TRP A 141 -17.30 4.61 -6.17
N LYS A 142 -17.27 5.17 -4.95
CA LYS A 142 -18.28 6.13 -4.50
C LYS A 142 -18.32 7.42 -5.31
N THR A 143 -17.24 7.83 -5.97
CA THR A 143 -17.25 9.04 -6.83
C THR A 143 -18.08 8.85 -8.09
N VAL A 144 -18.10 7.64 -8.65
CA VAL A 144 -18.81 7.32 -9.91
C VAL A 144 -20.13 6.59 -9.72
N ALA A 145 -20.43 6.13 -8.51
CA ALA A 145 -21.56 5.24 -8.22
C ALA A 145 -22.92 5.77 -8.68
N ASP A 146 -23.22 7.04 -8.46
CA ASP A 146 -24.54 7.62 -8.78
C ASP A 146 -24.73 7.78 -10.30
N ASP A 147 -23.68 8.21 -11.02
CA ASP A 147 -23.74 8.32 -12.48
C ASP A 147 -23.84 6.92 -13.11
N ILE A 148 -23.01 5.98 -12.66
CA ILE A 148 -23.05 4.58 -13.15
C ILE A 148 -24.42 3.95 -12.95
N LYS A 149 -25.07 4.13 -11.79
CA LYS A 149 -26.44 3.64 -11.56
C LYS A 149 -27.42 4.23 -12.56
N SER A 150 -27.39 5.55 -12.74
CA SER A 150 -28.25 6.23 -13.72
C SER A 150 -28.02 5.72 -15.14
N LYS A 151 -26.77 5.47 -15.54
CA LYS A 151 -26.43 4.97 -16.88
C LYS A 151 -26.79 3.50 -17.06
N LEU A 152 -26.62 2.67 -16.03
CA LEU A 152 -27.06 1.28 -16.05
C LEU A 152 -28.58 1.18 -16.18
N ASP A 153 -29.35 1.99 -15.43
CA ASP A 153 -30.81 2.01 -15.53
C ASP A 153 -31.27 2.40 -16.95
N ALA A 154 -30.64 3.42 -17.54
CA ALA A 154 -30.90 3.81 -18.92
C ALA A 154 -30.51 2.71 -19.93
N GLY A 155 -29.37 2.06 -19.72
CA GLY A 155 -28.89 0.93 -20.51
C GLY A 155 -29.86 -0.26 -20.48
N GLN A 156 -30.29 -0.69 -19.29
CA GLN A 156 -31.24 -1.79 -19.12
C GLN A 156 -32.62 -1.46 -19.68
N LYS A 157 -33.06 -0.20 -19.60
CA LYS A 157 -34.33 0.25 -20.20
C LYS A 157 -34.28 0.22 -21.73
N SER A 158 -33.15 0.56 -22.32
CA SER A 158 -32.93 0.56 -23.77
C SER A 158 -32.64 -0.83 -24.33
N HIS A 159 -32.08 -1.73 -23.52
CA HIS A 159 -31.70 -3.09 -23.90
C HIS A 159 -32.34 -4.12 -22.93
N PRO A 160 -33.68 -4.27 -22.95
CA PRO A 160 -34.35 -5.18 -22.05
C PRO A 160 -33.92 -6.62 -22.30
N GLY A 161 -33.59 -7.35 -21.24
CA GLY A 161 -33.16 -8.75 -21.30
C GLY A 161 -31.66 -8.97 -21.39
N TYR A 162 -30.87 -7.92 -21.64
CA TYR A 162 -29.41 -8.04 -21.70
C TYR A 162 -28.83 -8.35 -20.32
N LYS A 163 -27.80 -9.20 -20.29
CA LYS A 163 -27.08 -9.52 -19.04
C LYS A 163 -26.13 -8.39 -18.69
N VAL A 164 -26.12 -7.96 -17.43
CA VAL A 164 -25.17 -6.96 -16.96
C VAL A 164 -23.90 -7.65 -16.47
N VAL A 165 -22.77 -7.29 -17.04
CA VAL A 165 -21.44 -7.80 -16.67
C VAL A 165 -20.56 -6.65 -16.25
N LEU A 166 -19.91 -6.79 -15.10
CA LEU A 166 -18.87 -5.88 -14.65
C LEU A 166 -17.51 -6.57 -14.80
N THR A 167 -16.57 -5.87 -15.41
CA THR A 167 -15.21 -6.36 -15.60
C THR A 167 -14.17 -5.29 -15.34
N GLY A 168 -12.94 -5.72 -15.10
CA GLY A 168 -11.80 -4.84 -14.93
C GLY A 168 -10.53 -5.61 -14.68
N HIS A 169 -9.41 -4.90 -14.83
CA HIS A 169 -8.07 -5.42 -14.58
C HIS A 169 -7.38 -4.56 -13.52
N SER A 170 -6.55 -5.16 -12.66
CA SER A 170 -5.71 -4.45 -11.68
C SER A 170 -6.55 -3.56 -10.73
N PHE A 171 -6.22 -2.28 -10.59
CA PHE A 171 -7.08 -1.30 -9.90
C PHE A 171 -8.54 -1.33 -10.38
N GLY A 172 -8.78 -1.47 -11.69
CA GLY A 172 -10.12 -1.51 -12.28
C GLY A 172 -10.90 -2.74 -11.84
N ALA A 173 -10.23 -3.88 -11.63
CA ALA A 173 -10.85 -5.07 -11.03
C ALA A 173 -11.35 -4.79 -9.61
N ALA A 174 -10.60 -4.02 -8.81
CA ALA A 174 -11.01 -3.66 -7.46
C ALA A 174 -12.30 -2.82 -7.44
N ILE A 175 -12.38 -1.84 -8.36
CA ILE A 175 -13.57 -0.99 -8.51
C ILE A 175 -14.75 -1.80 -9.05
N ALA A 176 -14.53 -2.68 -10.04
CA ALA A 176 -15.55 -3.55 -10.60
C ALA A 176 -16.19 -4.43 -9.51
N THR A 177 -15.39 -5.07 -8.66
CA THR A 177 -15.92 -5.96 -7.62
C THR A 177 -16.60 -5.21 -6.49
N LEU A 178 -16.04 -4.12 -5.98
CA LEU A 178 -16.71 -3.31 -4.95
C LEU A 178 -18.00 -2.66 -5.47
N GLY A 179 -17.98 -2.16 -6.71
CA GLY A 179 -19.14 -1.58 -7.37
C GLY A 179 -20.22 -2.61 -7.65
N GLY A 180 -19.86 -3.77 -8.20
CA GLY A 180 -20.78 -4.88 -8.41
C GLY A 180 -21.39 -5.39 -7.11
N THR A 181 -20.63 -5.43 -6.03
CA THR A 181 -21.12 -5.80 -4.69
C THR A 181 -22.19 -4.82 -4.19
N ALA A 182 -21.94 -3.51 -4.34
CA ALA A 182 -22.88 -2.46 -3.97
C ALA A 182 -24.15 -2.48 -4.84
N LEU A 183 -23.99 -2.63 -6.15
CA LEU A 183 -25.10 -2.72 -7.09
C LEU A 183 -25.95 -3.99 -6.85
N ARG A 184 -25.34 -5.15 -6.60
CA ARG A 184 -26.08 -6.37 -6.24
C ARG A 184 -26.91 -6.19 -4.97
N LYS A 185 -26.36 -5.48 -3.98
CA LYS A 185 -27.10 -5.11 -2.77
C LYS A 185 -28.31 -4.22 -3.08
N ASP A 186 -28.21 -3.37 -4.10
CA ASP A 186 -29.30 -2.50 -4.58
C ASP A 186 -30.27 -3.22 -5.55
N GLY A 187 -30.09 -4.52 -5.80
CA GLY A 187 -31.02 -5.36 -6.55
C GLY A 187 -30.64 -5.64 -8.01
N TYR A 188 -29.49 -5.15 -8.48
CA TYR A 188 -29.02 -5.43 -9.83
C TYR A 188 -28.51 -6.88 -9.96
N LYS A 189 -28.86 -7.54 -11.06
CA LYS A 189 -28.31 -8.86 -11.42
C LYS A 189 -27.05 -8.67 -12.24
N ILE A 190 -25.89 -8.87 -11.61
CA ILE A 190 -24.58 -8.61 -12.20
C ILE A 190 -23.75 -9.89 -12.16
N THR A 191 -23.03 -10.19 -13.23
CA THR A 191 -21.93 -11.15 -13.23
C THR A 191 -20.60 -10.39 -13.18
N LEU A 192 -19.65 -10.86 -12.37
CA LEU A 192 -18.32 -10.25 -12.21
C LEU A 192 -17.25 -11.12 -12.87
N TYR A 193 -16.38 -10.48 -13.63
CA TYR A 193 -15.13 -11.05 -14.16
C TYR A 193 -13.99 -10.11 -13.85
N THR A 194 -13.04 -10.52 -13.04
CA THR A 194 -11.93 -9.65 -12.63
C THR A 194 -10.58 -10.29 -12.85
N TYR A 195 -9.61 -9.49 -13.27
CA TYR A 195 -8.28 -9.96 -13.66
C TYR A 195 -7.22 -9.23 -12.84
N GLY A 196 -6.30 -9.97 -12.21
CA GLY A 196 -5.25 -9.35 -11.40
C GLY A 196 -5.78 -8.50 -10.26
N GLU A 197 -6.91 -8.91 -9.67
CA GLU A 197 -7.59 -8.15 -8.62
C GLU A 197 -6.76 -8.13 -7.32
N PRO A 198 -6.50 -6.95 -6.73
CA PRO A 198 -5.89 -6.83 -5.39
C PRO A 198 -6.87 -7.29 -4.30
N ARG A 199 -6.42 -7.45 -3.05
CA ARG A 199 -7.35 -7.68 -1.94
C ARG A 199 -8.20 -6.44 -1.68
N LEU A 200 -9.49 -6.63 -1.47
CA LEU A 200 -10.45 -5.51 -1.44
C LEU A 200 -10.81 -5.04 -0.04
N GLY A 201 -10.63 -5.90 0.96
CA GLY A 201 -11.02 -5.60 2.33
C GLY A 201 -10.93 -6.81 3.22
N ASN A 202 -11.60 -6.74 4.37
CA ASN A 202 -11.47 -7.75 5.40
C ASN A 202 -12.16 -9.09 5.06
N GLU A 203 -11.93 -10.12 5.87
CA GLU A 203 -12.54 -11.45 5.65
C GLU A 203 -14.07 -11.43 5.64
N ALA A 204 -14.70 -10.56 6.44
CA ALA A 204 -16.14 -10.39 6.44
C ALA A 204 -16.65 -9.88 5.09
N LEU A 205 -15.97 -8.89 4.51
CA LEU A 205 -16.27 -8.39 3.16
C LEU A 205 -16.03 -9.49 2.12
N ALA A 206 -14.88 -10.17 2.16
CA ALA A 206 -14.55 -11.23 1.20
C ALA A 206 -15.59 -12.37 1.22
N LYS A 207 -16.06 -12.75 2.42
CA LYS A 207 -17.14 -13.72 2.58
C LYS A 207 -18.47 -13.20 2.05
N TYR A 208 -18.83 -11.96 2.35
CA TYR A 208 -20.06 -11.36 1.84
C TYR A 208 -20.12 -11.34 0.31
N ILE A 209 -19.02 -10.94 -0.34
CA ILE A 209 -18.92 -10.93 -1.81
C ILE A 209 -18.99 -12.37 -2.36
N THR A 210 -18.30 -13.33 -1.73
CA THR A 210 -18.35 -14.75 -2.11
C THR A 210 -19.77 -15.31 -2.02
N ASP A 211 -20.50 -14.98 -0.95
CA ASP A 211 -21.85 -15.48 -0.69
C ASP A 211 -22.89 -14.86 -1.67
N GLN A 212 -22.59 -13.74 -2.34
CA GLN A 212 -23.42 -13.17 -3.41
C GLN A 212 -23.36 -13.98 -4.72
N GLY A 213 -22.33 -14.80 -4.94
CA GLY A 213 -22.18 -15.63 -6.14
C GLY A 213 -21.75 -14.88 -7.41
N ASP A 214 -21.75 -15.58 -8.55
CA ASP A 214 -21.46 -15.06 -9.90
C ASP A 214 -20.18 -14.20 -10.00
N LEU A 215 -19.10 -14.62 -9.32
CA LEU A 215 -17.79 -13.97 -9.34
C LEU A 215 -16.74 -14.89 -9.96
N HIS A 216 -16.04 -14.37 -10.97
CA HIS A 216 -14.92 -15.03 -11.63
C HIS A 216 -13.65 -14.20 -11.42
N ARG A 217 -13.00 -14.37 -10.26
CA ARG A 217 -11.73 -13.71 -9.94
C ARG A 217 -10.57 -14.50 -10.53
N VAL A 218 -9.95 -13.96 -11.57
CA VAL A 218 -8.85 -14.58 -12.32
C VAL A 218 -7.51 -14.06 -11.81
N THR A 219 -6.56 -14.97 -11.60
CA THR A 219 -5.17 -14.64 -11.23
C THR A 219 -4.21 -15.37 -12.17
N HIS A 220 -3.01 -14.83 -12.37
CA HIS A 220 -2.00 -15.40 -13.27
C HIS A 220 -0.70 -15.70 -12.53
N ALA A 221 -0.15 -16.90 -12.76
CA ALA A 221 1.16 -17.35 -12.29
C ALA A 221 1.49 -16.84 -10.87
N ASP A 222 2.57 -16.08 -10.72
CA ASP A 222 3.09 -15.47 -9.50
C ASP A 222 2.86 -13.94 -9.44
N ASP A 223 1.87 -13.43 -10.17
CA ASP A 223 1.46 -12.02 -10.18
C ASP A 223 1.44 -11.40 -8.76
N LEU A 224 2.13 -10.28 -8.61
CA LEU A 224 2.25 -9.50 -7.38
C LEU A 224 0.94 -8.84 -6.93
N VAL A 225 0.08 -8.38 -7.85
CA VAL A 225 -1.06 -7.52 -7.51
C VAL A 225 -2.11 -8.22 -6.65
N PRO A 226 -2.51 -9.48 -6.93
CA PRO A 226 -3.40 -10.21 -6.02
C PRO A 226 -2.78 -10.54 -4.67
N LYS A 227 -1.47 -10.28 -4.46
CA LYS A 227 -0.80 -10.46 -3.18
C LYS A 227 -0.81 -9.19 -2.33
N VAL A 228 -1.34 -8.07 -2.84
CA VAL A 228 -1.48 -6.80 -2.10
C VAL A 228 -2.94 -6.32 -2.05
N PRO A 229 -3.36 -5.56 -1.03
CA PRO A 229 -2.75 -5.43 0.29
C PRO A 229 -2.49 -6.80 0.95
N PRO A 230 -1.42 -6.98 1.74
CA PRO A 230 -1.09 -8.30 2.29
C PRO A 230 -2.16 -8.84 3.24
N ALA A 231 -2.39 -10.16 3.23
CA ALA A 231 -3.42 -10.78 4.07
C ALA A 231 -3.19 -10.58 5.58
N SER A 232 -1.95 -10.33 6.00
CA SER A 232 -1.59 -9.99 7.38
C SER A 232 -2.24 -8.69 7.86
N PHE A 233 -2.70 -7.82 6.97
CA PHE A 233 -3.43 -6.57 7.25
C PHE A 233 -4.92 -6.75 7.51
N GLY A 234 -5.34 -8.00 7.75
CA GLY A 234 -6.75 -8.33 7.88
C GLY A 234 -7.46 -8.40 6.53
N PHE A 235 -6.76 -8.18 5.42
CA PHE A 235 -7.32 -8.32 4.08
C PHE A 235 -7.49 -9.79 3.70
N SER A 236 -8.56 -10.10 2.98
CA SER A 236 -8.80 -11.45 2.48
C SER A 236 -9.31 -11.43 1.05
N HIS A 237 -9.09 -12.54 0.36
CA HIS A 237 -9.57 -12.73 -1.00
C HIS A 237 -10.91 -13.46 -1.01
N THR A 238 -11.74 -13.08 -1.97
CA THR A 238 -12.98 -13.75 -2.33
C THR A 238 -12.72 -15.14 -2.94
N SER A 239 -13.77 -15.94 -3.02
CA SER A 239 -13.77 -17.28 -3.64
C SER A 239 -14.91 -17.39 -4.68
N PRO A 240 -14.76 -18.19 -5.76
CA PRO A 240 -13.56 -18.94 -6.16
C PRO A 240 -12.49 -18.09 -6.84
N GLU A 241 -11.29 -18.64 -6.96
CA GLU A 241 -10.19 -18.13 -7.78
C GLU A 241 -10.01 -19.01 -9.02
N TYR A 242 -9.87 -18.39 -10.19
CA TYR A 242 -9.49 -19.03 -11.44
C TYR A 242 -8.02 -18.73 -11.68
N TRP A 243 -7.13 -19.63 -11.25
CA TRP A 243 -5.70 -19.42 -11.29
C TRP A 243 -5.09 -20.01 -12.57
N ILE A 244 -4.61 -19.14 -13.45
CA ILE A 244 -3.89 -19.49 -14.68
C ILE A 244 -2.45 -19.86 -14.30
N THR A 245 -2.03 -21.07 -14.65
CA THR A 245 -0.72 -21.64 -14.27
C THR A 245 0.32 -21.65 -15.38
N SER A 246 -0.04 -21.23 -16.59
CA SER A 246 0.92 -21.07 -17.68
C SER A 246 1.86 -19.90 -17.42
N ASP A 247 3.05 -19.93 -18.03
CA ASP A 247 4.00 -18.81 -17.97
C ASP A 247 3.52 -17.59 -18.78
N ASN A 248 4.17 -16.44 -18.56
CA ASN A 248 4.00 -15.22 -19.34
C ASN A 248 4.10 -15.49 -20.85
N ASN A 249 3.28 -14.79 -21.65
CA ASN A 249 3.26 -14.89 -23.11
C ASN A 249 3.01 -16.32 -23.66
N LYS A 250 2.19 -17.11 -22.96
CA LYS A 250 1.73 -18.42 -23.43
C LYS A 250 0.23 -18.40 -23.69
N THR A 251 -0.18 -19.09 -24.75
CA THR A 251 -1.59 -19.35 -25.01
C THR A 251 -2.16 -20.22 -23.89
N VAL A 252 -3.21 -19.74 -23.24
CA VAL A 252 -3.88 -20.43 -22.14
C VAL A 252 -4.85 -21.47 -22.69
N SER A 253 -4.79 -22.70 -22.19
CA SER A 253 -5.76 -23.77 -22.45
C SER A 253 -6.64 -24.06 -21.23
N THR A 254 -7.67 -24.88 -21.39
CA THR A 254 -8.58 -25.26 -20.29
C THR A 254 -7.87 -25.98 -19.14
N SER A 255 -6.79 -26.71 -19.43
CA SER A 255 -5.98 -27.42 -18.42
C SER A 255 -5.01 -26.51 -17.66
N ASP A 256 -4.81 -25.27 -18.13
CA ASP A 256 -3.94 -24.30 -17.48
C ASP A 256 -4.66 -23.46 -16.41
N ILE A 257 -5.97 -23.65 -16.23
CA ILE A 257 -6.77 -22.88 -15.26
C ILE A 257 -7.25 -23.80 -14.14
N LYS A 258 -6.72 -23.58 -12.94
CA LYS A 258 -7.12 -24.29 -11.72
C LYS A 258 -8.13 -23.46 -10.94
N VAL A 259 -9.24 -24.10 -10.56
CA VAL A 259 -10.26 -23.45 -9.72
C VAL A 259 -9.94 -23.70 -8.26
N ILE A 260 -9.57 -22.65 -7.53
CA ILE A 260 -9.25 -22.69 -6.11
C ILE A 260 -10.44 -22.20 -5.28
N GLN A 261 -10.86 -23.03 -4.34
CA GLN A 261 -11.97 -22.75 -3.43
C GLN A 261 -11.45 -22.28 -2.07
N GLY A 262 -12.31 -21.56 -1.35
CA GLY A 262 -12.06 -21.04 -0.01
C GLY A 262 -11.66 -19.55 0.01
N VAL A 263 -12.36 -18.78 0.82
CA VAL A 263 -12.01 -17.39 1.14
C VAL A 263 -10.60 -17.35 1.73
N GLY A 264 -9.75 -16.44 1.25
CA GLY A 264 -8.37 -16.29 1.72
C GLY A 264 -7.44 -17.48 1.46
N SER A 265 -7.80 -18.39 0.53
CA SER A 265 -6.99 -19.58 0.23
C SER A 265 -5.58 -19.21 -0.27
N LYS A 266 -4.59 -20.01 0.14
CA LYS A 266 -3.18 -19.91 -0.32
C LYS A 266 -2.81 -21.00 -1.32
N HIS A 267 -3.78 -21.73 -1.87
CA HIS A 267 -3.51 -22.82 -2.81
C HIS A 267 -3.35 -22.36 -4.27
N GLY A 268 -3.65 -21.08 -4.57
CA GLY A 268 -3.47 -20.44 -5.87
C GLY A 268 -2.36 -19.39 -5.88
N ASN A 269 -2.57 -18.27 -6.57
CA ASN A 269 -1.59 -17.20 -6.73
C ASN A 269 -1.01 -16.72 -5.39
N ALA A 270 -1.85 -16.57 -4.35
CA ALA A 270 -1.43 -16.10 -3.03
C ALA A 270 -0.41 -17.02 -2.32
N GLY A 271 -0.23 -18.27 -2.77
CA GLY A 271 0.73 -19.22 -2.22
C GLY A 271 2.06 -19.29 -2.98
N THR A 272 2.21 -18.60 -4.10
CA THR A 272 3.43 -18.64 -4.91
C THR A 272 4.57 -17.85 -4.24
N ILE A 273 5.80 -18.33 -4.44
CA ILE A 273 7.04 -17.71 -3.91
C ILE A 273 7.71 -16.91 -5.02
N ASN A 274 8.28 -15.75 -4.69
CA ASN A 274 8.85 -14.75 -5.62
C ASN A 274 7.77 -14.09 -6.50
N PRO A 275 7.21 -12.94 -6.09
CA PRO A 275 6.21 -12.28 -6.92
C PRO A 275 6.82 -11.68 -8.20
N ASP A 276 6.11 -11.82 -9.32
CA ASP A 276 6.46 -11.23 -10.61
C ASP A 276 5.46 -10.13 -10.97
N ILE A 277 5.96 -8.97 -11.35
CA ILE A 277 5.14 -7.86 -11.84
C ILE A 277 4.83 -8.00 -13.34
N GLU A 278 5.68 -8.69 -14.11
CA GLU A 278 5.45 -8.92 -15.54
C GLU A 278 4.27 -9.87 -15.76
N ALA A 279 4.12 -10.88 -14.90
CA ALA A 279 2.97 -11.78 -14.86
C ALA A 279 1.62 -11.04 -14.76
N HIS A 280 1.61 -9.81 -14.27
CA HIS A 280 0.40 -9.00 -14.17
C HIS A 280 -0.12 -8.52 -15.55
N ASN A 281 0.71 -8.51 -16.58
CA ASN A 281 0.30 -8.06 -17.92
C ASN A 281 -0.33 -9.19 -18.76
N TRP A 282 -0.30 -10.43 -18.28
CA TRP A 282 -0.68 -11.62 -19.04
C TRP A 282 -1.92 -12.29 -18.43
N TYR A 283 -3.09 -12.00 -18.99
CA TYR A 283 -4.37 -12.54 -18.54
C TYR A 283 -5.16 -13.08 -19.73
N ILE A 284 -4.70 -14.21 -20.29
CA ILE A 284 -5.16 -14.83 -21.55
C ILE A 284 -4.78 -13.99 -22.79
N VAL A 285 -4.98 -12.68 -22.70
CA VAL A 285 -4.49 -11.64 -23.61
C VAL A 285 -3.43 -10.79 -22.90
N HIS A 286 -2.71 -9.95 -23.66
CA HIS A 286 -1.90 -8.89 -23.06
C HIS A 286 -2.82 -7.74 -22.61
N ILE A 287 -3.15 -7.74 -21.33
CA ILE A 287 -4.39 -7.11 -20.86
C ILE A 287 -4.29 -5.58 -20.67
N ASP A 288 -3.09 -5.01 -20.58
CA ASP A 288 -2.89 -3.56 -20.41
C ASP A 288 -3.12 -2.73 -21.70
N GLY A 289 -3.44 -3.39 -22.82
CA GLY A 289 -3.76 -2.73 -24.10
C GLY A 289 -2.54 -2.26 -24.92
N LEU A 290 -1.30 -2.61 -24.53
CA LEU A 290 -0.06 -2.17 -25.18
C LEU A 290 0.54 -3.18 -26.17
N TYR A 291 -0.20 -4.21 -26.58
CA TYR A 291 0.29 -5.17 -27.56
C TYR A 291 0.55 -4.46 -28.92
N GLY A 292 1.82 -4.30 -29.29
CA GLY A 292 2.24 -3.78 -30.61
C GLY A 292 3.11 -2.52 -30.64
N ILE A 293 3.41 -1.88 -29.51
CA ILE A 293 4.41 -0.78 -29.47
C ILE A 293 5.79 -1.41 -29.29
N ALA A 294 6.42 -1.83 -30.38
CA ALA A 294 7.82 -2.26 -30.36
C ALA A 294 8.71 -1.13 -29.81
N PRO A 295 9.66 -1.40 -28.88
CA PRO A 295 10.71 -0.44 -28.57
C PRO A 295 11.53 -0.23 -29.84
N LEU A 296 11.63 1.02 -30.30
CA LEU A 296 12.60 1.38 -31.31
C LEU A 296 14.01 1.12 -30.75
N GLY A 297 14.60 0.01 -31.19
CA GLY A 297 16.05 -0.23 -31.19
C GLY A 297 16.70 -0.53 -29.85
N GLY A 298 16.94 -1.81 -29.58
CA GLY A 298 17.91 -2.29 -28.59
C GLY A 298 18.23 -3.76 -28.85
N GLU A 299 19.48 -4.06 -29.21
CA GLU A 299 19.95 -5.39 -29.60
C GLU A 299 19.67 -6.49 -28.57
N LYS A 300 19.34 -7.69 -29.07
CA LYS A 300 19.17 -8.91 -28.29
C LYS A 300 20.48 -9.29 -27.59
N ILE A 301 20.51 -9.20 -26.26
CA ILE A 301 21.53 -9.88 -25.45
C ILE A 301 20.98 -11.26 -25.08
N GLN A 302 21.57 -12.30 -25.65
CA GLN A 302 21.31 -13.71 -25.31
C GLN A 302 21.83 -14.02 -23.89
N PRO A 303 21.06 -14.69 -23.02
CA PRO A 303 21.58 -15.19 -21.75
C PRO A 303 22.52 -16.40 -21.98
N PRO A 304 23.58 -16.55 -21.17
CA PRO A 304 24.53 -17.65 -21.33
C PRO A 304 23.94 -18.98 -20.86
N THR A 305 24.29 -20.02 -21.60
CA THR A 305 23.96 -21.42 -21.40
C THR A 305 24.54 -21.96 -20.07
N ARG A 306 23.70 -22.65 -19.28
CA ARG A 306 24.18 -23.49 -18.16
C ARG A 306 24.30 -24.94 -18.63
N SER A 307 25.47 -25.54 -18.43
CA SER A 307 25.66 -27.00 -18.47
C SER A 307 25.60 -27.58 -17.04
N PRO A 308 25.27 -28.87 -16.87
CA PRO A 308 24.93 -29.47 -15.59
C PRO A 308 26.10 -30.26 -14.98
N PHE A 309 26.26 -30.24 -13.66
CA PHE A 309 26.94 -31.32 -12.93
C PHE A 309 26.28 -31.61 -11.58
N PHE A 310 26.07 -32.90 -11.37
CA PHE A 310 25.50 -33.62 -10.23
C PHE A 310 26.20 -33.37 -8.88
N LEU A 311 25.49 -33.46 -7.75
CA LEU A 311 25.58 -34.65 -6.88
C LEU A 311 24.47 -34.74 -5.82
N THR A 312 23.85 -35.91 -5.85
CA THR A 312 23.04 -36.67 -4.90
C THR A 312 23.29 -36.49 -3.39
N ALA A 313 22.20 -36.48 -2.61
CA ALA A 313 22.08 -37.28 -1.38
C ALA A 313 20.60 -37.54 -1.05
N THR A 314 20.23 -38.82 -0.97
CA THR A 314 18.91 -39.35 -0.62
C THR A 314 18.97 -39.99 0.78
N MET A 315 17.81 -40.11 1.44
CA MET A 315 17.47 -41.00 2.59
C MET A 315 17.72 -40.41 4.00
N LEU A 316 16.87 -40.46 5.04
CA LEU A 316 15.59 -41.13 5.43
C LEU A 316 14.81 -40.16 6.35
N PHE A 317 13.48 -40.15 6.51
CA PHE A 317 12.69 -41.09 7.32
C PHE A 317 11.17 -40.81 7.14
N ALA A 318 10.38 -41.89 7.11
CA ALA A 318 8.91 -41.90 7.15
C ALA A 318 8.40 -42.22 8.60
N PRO A 319 7.10 -42.03 8.90
CA PRO A 319 6.57 -41.89 10.27
C PRO A 319 5.93 -43.16 10.86
N GLY A 320 5.77 -43.22 12.19
CA GLY A 320 4.97 -44.23 12.90
C GLY A 320 4.39 -43.73 14.24
N GLY A 321 3.10 -44.04 14.52
CA GLY A 321 2.42 -43.83 15.83
C GLY A 321 2.57 -45.04 16.78
N PRO A 322 1.67 -45.32 17.77
CA PRO A 322 0.86 -44.48 18.65
C PRO A 322 1.18 -44.64 20.17
N GLN A 323 0.51 -43.80 20.95
CA GLN A 323 0.49 -43.49 22.41
C GLN A 323 0.86 -44.53 23.50
N SER A 324 1.51 -44.06 24.57
CA SER A 324 1.69 -44.77 25.86
C SER A 324 1.35 -43.90 27.12
N PRO A 325 1.06 -44.52 28.29
CA PRO A 325 0.27 -43.93 29.41
C PRO A 325 0.92 -42.82 30.26
N ARG A 326 2.14 -42.37 29.92
CA ARG A 326 2.91 -41.42 30.74
C ARG A 326 2.38 -39.97 30.71
N ARG A 327 1.43 -39.65 29.82
CA ARG A 327 0.88 -38.28 29.66
C ARG A 327 -0.22 -37.92 30.66
N ARG A 328 -0.89 -38.90 31.29
CA ARG A 328 -2.05 -38.67 32.15
C ARG A 328 -1.69 -38.10 33.54
N ASN A 329 -0.46 -38.34 34.01
CA ASN A 329 0.01 -37.81 35.29
C ASN A 329 0.59 -36.38 35.17
N ARG A 330 1.04 -35.96 33.98
CA ARG A 330 1.54 -34.59 33.74
C ARG A 330 0.40 -33.56 33.61
N LEU A 331 -0.73 -33.93 33.02
CA LEU A 331 -1.90 -33.04 32.92
C LEU A 331 -2.56 -32.76 34.28
N LYS A 332 -2.57 -33.74 35.20
CA LYS A 332 -3.10 -33.53 36.55
C LYS A 332 -2.24 -32.57 37.38
N ALA A 333 -0.92 -32.63 37.22
CA ALA A 333 0.00 -31.70 37.89
C ALA A 333 -0.17 -30.26 37.37
N ILE A 334 -0.31 -30.08 36.05
CA ILE A 334 -0.52 -28.75 35.44
C ILE A 334 -1.84 -28.13 35.90
N PHE A 335 -2.92 -28.92 35.98
CA PHE A 335 -4.22 -28.41 36.44
C PHE A 335 -4.20 -27.98 37.91
N LEU A 336 -3.48 -28.72 38.76
CA LEU A 336 -3.34 -28.38 40.18
C LEU A 336 -2.54 -27.08 40.37
N THR A 337 -1.48 -26.87 39.57
CA THR A 337 -0.69 -25.64 39.62
C THR A 337 -1.50 -24.43 39.15
N ILE A 338 -2.31 -24.56 38.10
CA ILE A 338 -3.18 -23.48 37.61
C ILE A 338 -4.21 -23.08 38.67
N LEU A 339 -4.81 -24.05 39.37
CA LEU A 339 -5.78 -23.77 40.43
C LEU A 339 -5.14 -23.04 41.63
N ILE A 340 -3.91 -23.38 42.00
CA ILE A 340 -3.18 -22.71 43.09
C ILE A 340 -2.87 -21.25 42.70
N VAL A 341 -2.43 -21.01 41.47
CA VAL A 341 -2.13 -19.65 40.98
C VAL A 341 -3.40 -18.79 40.93
N LEU A 342 -4.53 -19.34 40.47
CA LEU A 342 -5.81 -18.63 40.47
C LEU A 342 -6.32 -18.34 41.88
N ALA A 343 -6.17 -19.26 42.83
CA ALA A 343 -6.54 -19.04 44.22
C ALA A 343 -5.70 -17.92 44.87
N LEU A 344 -4.40 -17.87 44.59
CA LEU A 344 -3.52 -16.81 45.07
C LEU A 344 -3.84 -15.45 44.43
N TYR A 345 -4.24 -15.43 43.16
CA TYR A 345 -4.67 -14.21 42.48
C TYR A 345 -5.93 -13.62 43.13
N PHE A 346 -6.93 -14.44 43.45
CA PHE A 346 -8.15 -13.97 44.11
C PHE A 346 -7.93 -13.56 45.58
N LEU A 347 -6.97 -14.17 46.28
CA LEU A 347 -6.59 -13.76 47.64
C LEU A 347 -5.84 -12.42 47.68
N CYS A 348 -5.10 -12.07 46.63
CA CYS A 348 -4.28 -10.86 46.60
C CYS A 348 -4.97 -9.64 45.94
N PHE A 349 -5.97 -9.85 45.08
CA PHE A 349 -6.47 -8.79 44.20
C PHE A 349 -8.00 -8.60 44.15
N ALA A 350 -8.76 -9.27 45.02
CA ALA A 350 -10.22 -9.04 45.14
C ALA A 350 -10.57 -8.37 46.48
N GLY A 351 -10.54 -7.03 46.51
CA GLY A 351 -11.14 -6.20 47.55
C GLY A 351 -12.03 -5.11 46.90
N PRO A 352 -13.15 -4.70 47.51
CA PRO A 352 -14.27 -4.08 46.80
C PRO A 352 -14.18 -2.56 46.62
N ASP A 353 -14.93 -2.09 45.63
CA ASP A 353 -15.09 -0.73 45.13
C ASP A 353 -15.28 0.37 46.19
N ALA A 354 -14.67 1.54 45.93
CA ALA A 354 -15.10 2.82 46.49
C ALA A 354 -15.00 3.96 45.46
N ALA A 355 -16.14 4.61 45.23
CA ALA A 355 -16.39 5.71 44.31
C ALA A 355 -15.77 7.07 44.79
N PRO A 356 -15.83 8.15 43.99
CA PRO A 356 -14.87 9.26 44.03
C PRO A 356 -15.19 10.33 45.07
N ARG A 357 -14.16 11.02 45.59
CA ARG A 357 -14.32 12.21 46.45
C ARG A 357 -13.49 13.40 45.97
N ALA A 358 -14.17 14.53 45.91
CA ALA A 358 -13.67 15.83 45.48
C ALA A 358 -12.84 16.56 46.57
N ARG A 359 -11.89 17.38 46.09
CA ARG A 359 -11.27 18.61 46.64
C ARG A 359 -11.10 18.75 48.16
N THR A 360 -9.85 19.01 48.58
CA THR A 360 -9.52 20.26 49.29
C THR A 360 -8.06 20.68 49.12
N LYS A 361 -7.87 22.00 49.02
CA LYS A 361 -6.60 22.73 48.95
C LYS A 361 -5.85 22.68 50.29
N THR A 362 -4.53 22.63 50.25
CA THR A 362 -3.67 23.38 51.18
C THR A 362 -2.40 23.80 50.45
N ALA A 363 -2.18 25.11 50.46
CA ALA A 363 -1.04 25.79 49.90
C ALA A 363 0.09 25.92 50.94
N SER A 364 1.27 26.29 50.42
CA SER A 364 2.35 27.04 51.06
C SER A 364 3.50 26.25 51.68
N TYR A 365 4.60 26.18 50.92
CA TYR A 365 5.95 26.48 51.44
C TYR A 365 6.89 26.86 50.29
N ALA A 366 6.68 28.04 49.68
CA ALA A 366 7.67 28.68 48.80
C ALA A 366 7.30 30.15 48.59
N GLN A 367 7.48 30.96 49.63
CA GLN A 367 7.53 32.41 49.46
C GLN A 367 8.56 32.97 50.44
N GLN A 368 9.83 32.90 50.04
CA GLN A 368 10.89 33.82 50.42
C GLN A 368 12.13 33.44 49.64
N HIS A 369 12.23 33.99 48.44
CA HIS A 369 13.44 34.54 47.81
C HIS A 369 13.02 34.92 46.38
N GLY A 370 13.04 36.22 46.11
CA GLY A 370 12.61 36.77 44.83
C GLY A 370 13.53 36.33 43.71
N ALA A 371 12.96 35.58 42.76
CA ALA A 371 13.42 35.49 41.39
C ALA A 371 12.17 35.43 40.51
N SER A 372 12.11 36.35 39.54
CA SER A 372 11.05 36.43 38.52
C SER A 372 10.90 35.07 37.80
N PRO A 373 9.69 34.69 37.32
CA PRO A 373 9.53 33.45 36.57
C PRO A 373 10.37 33.55 35.29
N GLU A 374 11.31 32.62 35.11
CA GLU A 374 11.93 32.39 33.81
C GLU A 374 10.82 31.96 32.85
N ILE A 375 10.49 32.91 31.97
CA ILE A 375 9.77 32.70 30.74
C ILE A 375 10.54 31.63 29.96
N THR A 376 9.82 30.57 29.60
CA THR A 376 10.16 29.58 28.58
C THR A 376 10.97 30.26 27.48
N GLU A 377 12.17 29.76 27.16
CA GLU A 377 13.10 30.37 26.21
C GLU A 377 12.49 30.44 24.80
N GLN A 378 11.62 31.43 24.59
CA GLN A 378 11.28 32.00 23.30
C GLN A 378 12.52 32.77 22.85
N ALA A 379 13.06 32.32 21.72
CA ALA A 379 14.03 33.01 20.86
C ALA A 379 14.71 34.23 21.50
N ARG A 380 15.88 34.03 22.10
CA ARG A 380 16.84 35.14 22.31
C ARG A 380 17.19 35.70 20.93
N PRO A 381 16.89 36.98 20.61
CA PRO A 381 17.39 37.61 19.40
C PRO A 381 18.88 37.86 19.62
N GLY A 382 19.75 37.08 18.96
CA GLY A 382 21.19 37.35 18.94
C GLY A 382 22.15 36.17 18.95
N THR A 383 21.71 34.92 19.13
CA THR A 383 22.58 33.75 19.01
C THR A 383 22.31 33.02 17.70
N HIS A 384 23.30 33.00 16.81
CA HIS A 384 23.28 32.20 15.59
C HIS A 384 23.02 30.72 15.94
N ARG A 385 21.89 30.18 15.48
CA ARG A 385 21.53 28.78 15.72
C ARG A 385 22.47 27.90 14.90
N GLN A 386 23.21 26.98 15.53
CA GLN A 386 24.09 26.06 14.80
C GLN A 386 23.32 24.89 14.18
N ARG A 387 22.29 24.38 14.86
CA ARG A 387 21.56 23.17 14.45
C ARG A 387 20.07 23.27 14.79
N GLU A 388 19.21 22.95 13.82
CA GLU A 388 17.76 22.99 14.01
C GLU A 388 17.03 21.79 13.38
N LEU A 389 16.05 21.28 14.12
CA LEU A 389 15.07 20.29 13.69
C LEU A 389 13.79 21.01 13.26
N ILE A 390 13.41 20.85 12.00
CA ILE A 390 12.17 21.39 11.43
C ILE A 390 11.19 20.23 11.32
N VAL A 391 10.11 20.31 12.08
CA VAL A 391 9.21 19.18 12.31
C VAL A 391 7.81 19.51 11.81
N ALA A 392 7.33 18.75 10.83
CA ALA A 392 5.92 18.77 10.43
C ALA A 392 5.11 17.86 11.36
N SER A 393 4.05 18.40 11.97
CA SER A 393 3.28 17.74 13.02
C SER A 393 1.79 18.01 12.90
N MET A 394 0.98 17.09 13.41
CA MET A 394 -0.43 17.30 13.73
C MET A 394 -0.59 17.53 15.23
N LYS A 395 -1.74 18.06 15.65
CA LYS A 395 -2.06 18.35 17.06
C LYS A 395 -2.05 17.09 17.93
N SER A 396 -2.33 15.93 17.35
CA SER A 396 -2.38 14.65 18.03
C SER A 396 -1.03 13.96 18.19
N ASP A 397 0.03 14.47 17.56
CA ASP A 397 1.35 13.86 17.62
C ASP A 397 2.08 14.17 18.93
N ASP A 398 2.94 13.23 19.34
CA ASP A 398 3.86 13.43 20.46
C ASP A 398 5.26 13.74 19.93
N THR A 399 5.72 14.97 20.18
CA THR A 399 7.05 15.46 19.79
C THR A 399 7.98 15.64 21.00
N SER A 400 7.56 15.26 22.21
CA SER A 400 8.35 15.43 23.44
C SER A 400 9.69 14.68 23.39
N TRP A 401 9.73 13.56 22.68
CA TRP A 401 10.92 12.73 22.50
C TRP A 401 12.10 13.48 21.86
N LEU A 402 11.84 14.53 21.08
CA LEU A 402 12.89 15.31 20.41
C LEU A 402 13.80 15.99 21.43
N GLN A 403 13.22 16.68 22.41
CA GLN A 403 14.00 17.38 23.44
C GLN A 403 14.72 16.40 24.36
N GLU A 404 14.08 15.28 24.69
CA GLU A 404 14.67 14.23 25.52
C GLU A 404 15.88 13.55 24.87
N ASN A 405 15.83 13.33 23.55
CA ASN A 405 16.82 12.50 22.86
C ASN A 405 17.85 13.29 22.05
N LEU A 406 17.53 14.54 21.67
CA LEU A 406 18.35 15.44 20.85
C LEU A 406 18.47 16.84 21.49
N PRO A 407 18.92 16.96 22.76
CA PRO A 407 18.95 18.24 23.48
C PRO A 407 19.88 19.30 22.87
N GLY A 408 20.83 18.89 22.02
CA GLY A 408 21.74 19.80 21.31
C GLY A 408 21.15 20.43 20.04
N TRP A 409 19.88 20.19 19.74
CA TRP A 409 19.18 20.71 18.56
C TRP A 409 18.07 21.68 18.96
N SER A 410 18.05 22.86 18.34
CA SER A 410 16.85 23.72 18.39
C SER A 410 15.69 23.04 17.66
N GLN A 411 14.45 23.35 18.03
CA GLN A 411 13.27 22.68 17.47
C GLN A 411 12.24 23.71 16.98
N SER A 412 11.84 23.57 15.73
CA SER A 412 10.75 24.30 15.10
C SER A 412 9.65 23.32 14.72
N VAL A 413 8.66 23.14 15.62
CA VAL A 413 7.54 22.21 15.42
C VAL A 413 6.32 22.95 14.85
N TYR A 414 6.01 22.71 13.58
CA TYR A 414 4.85 23.28 12.89
C TYR A 414 3.65 22.36 13.01
N VAL A 415 2.58 22.84 13.64
CA VAL A 415 1.33 22.09 13.80
C VAL A 415 0.33 22.54 12.74
N VAL A 416 0.15 21.73 11.69
CA VAL A 416 -0.52 22.15 10.44
C VAL A 416 -2.04 22.13 10.50
N ASP A 417 -2.62 21.34 11.41
CA ASP A 417 -4.06 21.20 11.65
C ASP A 417 -4.58 22.13 12.77
N ASN A 418 -3.71 22.99 13.32
CA ASN A 418 -4.07 23.95 14.36
C ASN A 418 -3.63 25.38 14.00
N LYS A 419 -4.56 26.19 13.49
CA LYS A 419 -4.33 27.59 13.12
C LYS A 419 -3.91 28.52 14.28
N ARG A 420 -4.03 28.05 15.53
CA ARG A 420 -3.61 28.80 16.73
C ARG A 420 -2.27 28.33 17.29
N ALA A 421 -1.64 27.33 16.67
CA ALA A 421 -0.33 26.88 17.11
C ALA A 421 0.72 27.99 16.92
N PRO A 422 1.74 28.06 17.80
CA PRO A 422 2.80 29.07 17.69
C PRO A 422 3.50 29.07 16.32
N LEU A 423 3.73 27.88 15.76
CA LEU A 423 4.19 27.68 14.39
C LEU A 423 3.15 26.86 13.64
N THR A 424 2.69 27.39 12.51
CA THR A 424 1.71 26.74 11.63
C THR A 424 1.88 27.26 10.19
N VAL A 425 1.09 26.73 9.26
CA VAL A 425 1.16 27.10 7.83
C VAL A 425 -0.12 27.81 7.40
N ALA A 426 -0.01 28.71 6.42
CA ALA A 426 -1.17 29.47 5.92
C ALA A 426 -2.20 28.56 5.22
N LYS A 427 -1.72 27.51 4.53
CA LYS A 427 -2.54 26.51 3.84
C LYS A 427 -1.92 25.14 4.06
N ASN A 428 -2.69 24.17 4.52
CA ASN A 428 -2.24 22.78 4.63
C ASN A 428 -2.35 22.11 3.24
N LYS A 429 -1.28 22.18 2.44
CA LYS A 429 -1.22 21.68 1.06
C LYS A 429 0.20 21.22 0.71
N GLY A 430 0.37 20.06 0.10
CA GLY A 430 1.67 19.46 -0.26
C GLY A 430 2.37 18.73 0.88
N ARG A 431 1.62 18.24 1.88
CA ARG A 431 2.14 17.52 3.06
C ARG A 431 3.26 18.30 3.78
N GLU A 432 4.35 17.64 4.17
CA GLU A 432 5.48 18.23 4.91
C GLU A 432 6.17 19.35 4.11
N SER A 433 6.05 19.34 2.78
CA SER A 433 6.73 20.30 1.92
C SER A 433 6.31 21.74 2.18
N MET A 434 5.07 21.97 2.59
CA MET A 434 4.61 23.30 2.98
C MET A 434 5.35 23.83 4.22
N VAL A 435 5.56 22.97 5.21
CA VAL A 435 6.28 23.32 6.43
C VAL A 435 7.73 23.66 6.09
N TYR A 436 8.39 22.80 5.31
CA TYR A 436 9.80 22.96 4.96
C TYR A 436 10.05 24.24 4.15
N LEU A 437 9.22 24.50 3.13
CA LEU A 437 9.30 25.73 2.35
C LEU A 437 9.00 26.97 3.21
N THR A 438 7.98 26.90 4.07
CA THR A 438 7.63 28.03 4.96
C THR A 438 8.77 28.37 5.91
N TYR A 439 9.37 27.36 6.55
CA TYR A 439 10.52 27.58 7.42
C TYR A 439 11.70 28.23 6.69
N ILE A 440 12.07 27.71 5.51
CA ILE A 440 13.18 28.26 4.71
C ILE A 440 12.91 29.72 4.34
N ILE A 441 11.70 30.05 3.88
CA ILE A 441 11.33 31.41 3.46
C ILE A 441 11.35 32.38 4.65
N ASP A 442 10.76 31.98 5.77
CA ASP A 442 10.58 32.86 6.94
C ASP A 442 11.91 33.13 7.65
N ASN A 443 12.86 32.18 7.57
CA ASN A 443 14.16 32.26 8.23
C ASN A 443 15.32 32.54 7.26
N TYR A 444 15.07 32.80 5.98
CA TYR A 444 16.09 32.77 4.92
C TYR A 444 17.37 33.58 5.22
N GLU A 445 17.23 34.76 5.83
CA GLU A 445 18.37 35.64 6.17
C GLU A 445 19.14 35.21 7.44
N ASN A 446 18.57 34.30 8.23
CA ASN A 446 19.07 33.86 9.54
C ASN A 446 18.94 32.32 9.70
N LEU A 447 19.13 31.58 8.62
CA LEU A 447 19.09 30.11 8.63
C LEU A 447 20.22 29.55 9.50
N PRO A 448 20.00 28.43 10.21
CA PRO A 448 21.06 27.77 10.95
C PRO A 448 22.06 27.08 10.01
N ASP A 449 23.25 26.79 10.53
CA ASP A 449 24.30 26.07 9.75
C ASP A 449 23.83 24.67 9.30
N VAL A 450 23.00 24.03 10.13
CA VAL A 450 22.47 22.69 9.90
C VAL A 450 20.97 22.66 10.14
N MET A 451 20.25 22.14 9.14
CA MET A 451 18.80 21.93 9.19
C MET A 451 18.51 20.45 8.95
N LEU A 452 17.69 19.85 9.80
CA LEU A 452 17.11 18.52 9.57
C LEU A 452 15.60 18.63 9.48
N PHE A 453 15.06 18.20 8.34
CA PHE A 453 13.63 18.21 8.06
C PHE A 453 13.06 16.81 8.31
N ILE A 454 12.16 16.69 9.29
CA ILE A 454 11.61 15.41 9.74
C ILE A 454 10.11 15.50 10.02
N HIS A 455 9.44 14.36 10.07
CA HIS A 455 8.09 14.23 10.62
C HIS A 455 8.12 14.13 12.16
N SER A 456 6.97 14.30 12.79
CA SER A 456 6.78 14.35 14.25
C SER A 456 7.03 13.03 15.00
N GLN A 457 6.70 11.90 14.37
CA GLN A 457 6.67 10.60 15.04
C GLN A 457 8.08 9.98 15.16
N ARG A 458 8.45 9.49 16.34
CA ARG A 458 9.75 8.83 16.58
C ARG A 458 9.90 7.54 15.78
N TYR A 459 8.88 6.69 15.81
CA TYR A 459 8.89 5.41 15.13
C TYR A 459 7.99 5.50 13.90
N GLN A 460 8.57 5.36 12.70
CA GLN A 460 7.85 5.43 11.42
C GLN A 460 8.49 4.53 10.40
N TRP A 461 7.70 3.74 9.66
CA TRP A 461 8.16 2.72 8.73
C TRP A 461 9.23 3.18 7.72
N HIS A 462 9.28 4.46 7.37
CA HIS A 462 10.26 5.03 6.43
C HIS A 462 11.52 5.58 7.10
N ASN A 463 11.70 5.39 8.41
CA ASN A 463 12.96 5.60 9.09
C ASN A 463 13.91 4.45 8.74
N ASP A 464 15.11 4.79 8.26
CA ASP A 464 16.14 3.86 7.82
C ASP A 464 16.95 3.21 8.96
N ASP A 465 16.20 2.57 9.86
CA ASP A 465 16.66 1.84 11.02
C ASP A 465 15.91 0.50 11.14
N PRO A 466 16.51 -0.57 11.67
CA PRO A 466 15.86 -1.87 11.83
C PRO A 466 14.53 -1.80 12.54
N TYR A 467 14.42 -0.97 13.59
CA TYR A 467 13.17 -0.77 14.33
C TYR A 467 12.44 0.50 13.94
N TYR A 468 12.81 1.08 12.80
CA TYR A 468 12.19 2.30 12.30
C TYR A 468 12.33 3.46 13.31
N ASP A 469 13.37 3.47 14.15
CA ASP A 469 13.60 4.45 15.21
C ASP A 469 14.37 5.67 14.70
N GLY A 470 13.70 6.83 14.64
CA GLY A 470 14.32 8.08 14.24
C GLY A 470 15.43 8.54 15.19
N VAL A 471 15.39 8.17 16.48
CA VAL A 471 16.45 8.55 17.43
C VAL A 471 17.78 7.89 17.08
N ALA A 472 17.76 6.60 16.72
CA ALA A 472 18.97 5.86 16.37
C ALA A 472 19.66 6.47 15.14
N MET A 473 18.87 6.85 14.13
CA MET A 473 19.38 7.53 12.93
C MET A 473 19.93 8.93 13.25
N LEU A 474 19.14 9.77 13.92
CA LEU A 474 19.46 11.18 14.13
C LEU A 474 20.66 11.38 15.07
N ARG A 475 20.89 10.46 16.02
CA ARG A 475 22.10 10.50 16.88
C ARG A 475 23.37 10.15 16.13
N ASN A 476 23.27 9.28 15.13
CA ASN A 476 24.40 8.84 14.32
C ASN A 476 24.63 9.74 13.09
N PHE A 477 23.80 10.77 12.90
CA PHE A 477 23.89 11.67 11.76
C PHE A 477 25.23 12.43 11.70
N GLN A 478 25.91 12.31 10.56
CA GLN A 478 27.24 12.87 10.33
C GLN A 478 27.15 14.29 9.78
N VAL A 479 27.08 15.26 10.70
CA VAL A 479 27.09 16.70 10.36
C VAL A 479 28.27 17.10 9.45
N PRO A 480 29.52 16.64 9.66
CA PRO A 480 30.63 17.01 8.77
C PRO A 480 30.39 16.61 7.31
N TYR A 481 29.77 15.46 7.08
CA TYR A 481 29.43 15.01 5.73
C TYR A 481 28.34 15.88 5.10
N LEU A 482 27.29 16.23 5.85
CA LEU A 482 26.28 17.19 5.37
C LEU A 482 26.91 18.54 4.99
N LEU A 483 27.79 19.09 5.83
CA LEU A 483 28.46 20.37 5.54
C LEU A 483 29.31 20.31 4.27
N GLN A 484 29.88 19.14 3.96
CA GLN A 484 30.63 18.91 2.73
C GLN A 484 29.72 18.79 1.50
N GLN A 485 28.60 18.05 1.61
CA GLN A 485 27.72 17.78 0.48
C GLN A 485 26.69 18.88 0.21
N GLY A 486 26.34 19.68 1.23
CA GLY A 486 25.29 20.70 1.18
C GLY A 486 23.86 20.15 1.23
N TYR A 487 23.65 18.88 0.90
CA TYR A 487 22.38 18.14 1.04
C TYR A 487 22.66 16.65 1.18
N VAL A 488 21.91 15.97 2.04
CA VAL A 488 21.87 14.51 2.14
C VAL A 488 20.42 14.07 2.37
N ASN A 489 20.06 12.90 1.83
CA ASN A 489 18.80 12.24 2.17
C ASN A 489 19.02 11.37 3.42
N LEU A 490 18.06 11.36 4.34
CA LEU A 490 18.10 10.50 5.53
C LEU A 490 17.76 9.04 5.21
N ARG A 491 17.31 8.75 3.97
CA ARG A 491 17.04 7.39 3.49
C ARG A 491 18.17 6.92 2.55
N CYS A 492 18.77 5.79 2.89
CA CYS A 492 19.87 5.12 2.21
C CYS A 492 19.44 3.87 1.43
N VAL A 493 18.43 3.14 1.92
CA VAL A 493 17.89 1.97 1.21
C VAL A 493 17.15 2.41 -0.06
N TRP A 494 17.40 1.71 -1.17
CA TRP A 494 16.81 2.03 -2.47
C TRP A 494 15.35 1.60 -2.61
N THR A 495 14.91 0.68 -1.75
CA THR A 495 13.51 0.23 -1.69
C THR A 495 12.59 1.43 -1.51
N LEU A 496 11.76 1.68 -2.53
CA LEU A 496 10.91 2.87 -2.73
C LEU A 496 11.70 4.14 -3.06
N GLY A 497 12.18 4.28 -4.31
CA GLY A 497 12.82 5.51 -4.79
C GLY A 497 13.84 5.32 -5.91
N CYS A 498 14.88 4.52 -5.65
CA CYS A 498 16.11 4.51 -6.45
C CYS A 498 16.36 3.16 -7.15
N PRO A 499 16.92 3.11 -8.38
CA PRO A 499 16.99 4.19 -9.37
C PRO A 499 15.69 4.29 -10.21
N ALA A 500 14.74 3.39 -9.97
CA ALA A 500 13.70 3.05 -10.95
C ALA A 500 12.53 4.04 -11.05
N GLU A 501 12.34 4.91 -10.06
CA GLU A 501 11.04 5.55 -9.88
C GLU A 501 10.79 6.76 -10.78
N ILE A 502 11.75 7.70 -10.92
CA ILE A 502 11.55 8.92 -11.73
C ILE A 502 12.88 9.44 -12.33
N HIS A 503 12.92 9.63 -13.65
CA HIS A 503 13.94 10.31 -14.44
C HIS A 503 13.39 11.58 -15.09
N PRO A 504 13.50 12.75 -14.43
CA PRO A 504 12.81 14.00 -14.82
C PRO A 504 13.13 14.52 -16.23
N LEU A 505 14.28 14.11 -16.79
CA LEU A 505 14.75 14.52 -18.12
C LEU A 505 14.43 13.51 -19.24
N LYS A 506 14.11 12.25 -18.90
CA LYS A 506 13.85 11.16 -19.85
C LYS A 506 12.40 10.71 -19.86
N ASP A 507 11.69 10.86 -18.75
CA ASP A 507 10.35 10.31 -18.53
C ASP A 507 9.22 11.16 -19.15
N ALA A 508 9.50 11.82 -20.28
CA ALA A 508 8.50 12.56 -21.04
C ALA A 508 7.33 11.70 -21.53
N HIS A 509 7.55 10.40 -21.68
CA HIS A 509 6.61 9.44 -22.26
C HIS A 509 6.82 8.03 -21.67
N ARG A 510 7.11 7.93 -20.37
CA ARG A 510 7.17 6.63 -19.68
C ARG A 510 5.82 6.35 -19.03
N GLU A 511 5.07 5.43 -19.65
CA GLU A 511 3.71 5.03 -19.22
C GLU A 511 3.69 4.32 -17.85
N ASP A 512 4.87 3.94 -17.35
CA ASP A 512 5.11 3.11 -16.18
C ASP A 512 5.39 3.90 -14.89
N VAL A 513 5.20 5.22 -14.85
CA VAL A 513 5.31 6.03 -13.62
C VAL A 513 4.02 6.81 -13.39
N HIS A 514 3.34 6.57 -12.26
CA HIS A 514 2.03 7.15 -11.91
C HIS A 514 2.03 8.69 -11.78
N ALA A 515 3.23 9.29 -11.86
CA ALA A 515 3.45 10.72 -11.89
C ALA A 515 4.20 11.18 -13.16
N GLY A 516 4.59 10.35 -14.14
CA GLY A 516 5.53 10.73 -15.21
C GLY A 516 5.18 12.04 -15.94
N GLU A 517 3.91 12.21 -16.33
CA GLU A 517 3.42 13.44 -16.97
C GLU A 517 3.32 14.63 -15.99
N TYR A 518 2.71 14.42 -14.82
CA TYR A 518 2.59 15.46 -13.78
C TYR A 518 3.92 15.87 -13.16
N PHE A 519 4.87 14.94 -13.11
CA PHE A 519 6.20 15.11 -12.58
C PHE A 519 7.07 15.81 -13.60
N LYS A 520 7.00 15.46 -14.89
CA LYS A 520 7.67 16.26 -15.93
C LYS A 520 7.12 17.67 -15.96
N ASN A 521 5.81 17.85 -16.00
CA ASN A 521 5.18 19.18 -16.05
C ASN A 521 5.50 19.97 -14.77
N GLY A 522 5.29 19.36 -13.59
CA GLY A 522 5.66 19.95 -12.31
C GLY A 522 7.17 20.25 -12.21
N PHE A 523 8.03 19.36 -12.70
CA PHE A 523 9.48 19.57 -12.75
C PHE A 523 9.84 20.73 -13.69
N GLN A 524 9.24 20.82 -14.87
CA GLN A 524 9.44 21.93 -15.80
C GLN A 524 8.94 23.27 -15.23
N GLU A 525 7.84 23.25 -14.47
CA GLU A 525 7.28 24.41 -13.78
C GLU A 525 8.15 24.85 -12.59
N LEU A 526 8.67 23.89 -11.80
CA LEU A 526 9.56 24.15 -10.67
C LEU A 526 10.96 24.60 -11.16
N PHE A 527 11.49 23.93 -12.19
CA PHE A 527 12.86 24.09 -12.70
C PHE A 527 12.92 24.48 -14.18
N PRO A 528 12.34 25.62 -14.60
CA PRO A 528 12.25 26.02 -16.01
C PRO A 528 13.61 26.31 -16.68
N ARG A 529 14.69 26.41 -15.89
CA ARG A 529 16.08 26.62 -16.36
C ARG A 529 17.01 25.47 -15.98
N GLY A 530 16.46 24.30 -15.62
CA GLY A 530 17.18 23.15 -15.09
C GLY A 530 17.57 23.28 -13.60
N THR A 531 18.29 22.29 -13.09
CA THR A 531 18.84 22.29 -11.72
C THR A 531 20.09 23.17 -11.67
N ARG A 532 20.21 24.07 -10.67
CA ARG A 532 21.44 24.86 -10.43
C ARG A 532 21.64 25.16 -8.94
N ALA A 533 22.93 25.14 -8.57
CA ALA A 533 23.66 25.49 -7.34
C ALA A 533 23.15 24.90 -6.01
N GLY A 534 23.99 24.07 -5.39
CA GLY A 534 23.63 23.28 -4.21
C GLY A 534 23.89 23.91 -2.84
N GLY A 535 23.01 23.59 -1.89
CA GLY A 535 22.93 24.21 -0.57
C GLY A 535 21.92 25.37 -0.51
N VAL A 536 21.25 25.53 0.63
CA VAL A 536 20.03 26.36 0.75
C VAL A 536 20.25 27.82 0.32
N LEU A 537 21.34 28.44 0.75
CA LEU A 537 21.69 29.84 0.45
C LEU A 537 22.25 30.07 -0.95
N LYS A 538 22.61 29.01 -1.69
CA LYS A 538 23.06 29.16 -3.09
C LYS A 538 21.90 29.38 -4.06
N ARG A 539 20.68 29.08 -3.63
CA ARG A 539 19.44 29.34 -4.36
C ARG A 539 18.74 30.55 -3.75
N PRO A 540 18.36 31.59 -4.52
CA PRO A 540 17.75 32.80 -3.96
C PRO A 540 16.41 32.52 -3.27
N LYS A 541 16.08 33.31 -2.24
CA LYS A 541 14.79 33.24 -1.51
C LYS A 541 13.57 33.17 -2.43
N SER A 542 13.58 33.95 -3.51
CA SER A 542 12.49 34.03 -4.48
C SER A 542 12.18 32.70 -5.19
N ASP A 543 13.14 31.78 -5.29
CA ASP A 543 12.87 30.44 -5.82
C ASP A 543 12.06 29.60 -4.83
N TYR A 544 12.35 29.66 -3.53
CA TYR A 544 11.55 28.97 -2.51
C TYR A 544 10.14 29.55 -2.44
N GLU A 545 10.01 30.87 -2.55
CA GLU A 545 8.71 31.53 -2.65
C GLU A 545 7.94 31.08 -3.90
N ARG A 546 8.62 30.89 -5.04
CA ARG A 546 8.03 30.30 -6.25
C ARG A 546 7.57 28.87 -6.01
N PHE A 547 8.39 28.01 -5.40
CA PHE A 547 8.01 26.62 -5.09
C PHE A 547 6.78 26.56 -4.17
N ARG A 548 6.74 27.40 -3.12
CA ARG A 548 5.58 27.48 -2.22
C ARG A 548 4.36 28.02 -2.97
N SER A 549 4.54 29.01 -3.83
CA SER A 549 3.45 29.54 -4.66
C SER A 549 2.90 28.47 -5.61
N TRP A 550 3.76 27.71 -6.27
CA TRP A 550 3.37 26.57 -7.10
C TRP A 550 2.54 25.57 -6.28
N LEU A 551 3.02 25.18 -5.10
CA LEU A 551 2.33 24.23 -4.22
C LEU A 551 0.94 24.71 -3.79
N VAL A 552 0.77 26.02 -3.58
CA VAL A 552 -0.51 26.62 -3.20
C VAL A 552 -1.51 26.67 -4.36
N HIS A 553 -1.04 26.95 -5.57
CA HIS A 553 -1.87 27.29 -6.74
C HIS A 553 -2.02 26.16 -7.75
N THR A 554 -1.18 25.12 -7.69
CA THR A 554 -1.29 23.95 -8.57
C THR A 554 -2.68 23.30 -8.41
N PRO A 555 -3.33 22.87 -9.51
CA PRO A 555 -4.61 22.16 -9.44
C PRO A 555 -4.45 20.73 -8.90
N LEU A 556 -3.22 20.23 -8.77
CA LEU A 556 -2.93 18.89 -8.27
C LEU A 556 -3.41 18.72 -6.82
N ALA A 557 -3.85 17.51 -6.47
CA ALA A 557 -4.25 17.14 -5.11
C ALA A 557 -3.07 17.19 -4.11
N ASP A 558 -3.37 17.21 -2.81
CA ASP A 558 -2.40 17.38 -1.71
C ASP A 558 -1.22 16.40 -1.81
N ASP A 559 -1.55 15.12 -1.88
CA ASP A 559 -0.67 13.98 -2.03
C ASP A 559 0.19 14.05 -3.29
N MET A 560 -0.40 14.31 -4.46
CA MET A 560 0.32 14.34 -5.73
C MET A 560 1.31 15.50 -5.78
N SER A 561 0.89 16.69 -5.36
CA SER A 561 1.78 17.85 -5.27
C SER A 561 2.87 17.68 -4.21
N GLY A 562 2.55 17.00 -3.10
CA GLY A 562 3.51 16.62 -2.06
C GLY A 562 4.55 15.63 -2.58
N ARG A 563 4.11 14.64 -3.37
CA ARG A 563 4.98 13.65 -4.02
C ARG A 563 5.93 14.28 -5.03
N ILE A 564 5.45 15.24 -5.83
CA ILE A 564 6.32 15.99 -6.74
C ILE A 564 7.43 16.71 -5.96
N MET A 565 7.08 17.34 -4.84
CA MET A 565 8.05 18.00 -3.96
C MET A 565 9.02 17.01 -3.29
N GLU A 566 8.54 15.86 -2.83
CA GLU A 566 9.34 14.80 -2.20
C GLU A 566 10.51 14.37 -3.09
N TYR A 567 10.26 14.14 -4.38
CA TYR A 567 11.28 13.78 -5.37
C TYR A 567 12.00 14.99 -5.95
N SER A 568 11.68 16.21 -5.50
CA SER A 568 12.35 17.43 -5.98
C SER A 568 13.40 17.95 -5.03
N TRP A 569 13.45 17.51 -3.77
CA TRP A 569 14.32 18.11 -2.75
C TRP A 569 15.81 18.06 -3.09
N HIS A 570 16.32 16.92 -3.54
CA HIS A 570 17.73 16.80 -3.93
C HIS A 570 18.07 17.76 -5.08
N MET A 571 17.15 17.95 -6.03
CA MET A 571 17.29 18.90 -7.14
C MET A 571 17.16 20.37 -6.71
N ILE A 572 16.25 20.66 -5.77
CA ILE A 572 16.13 21.98 -5.12
C ILE A 572 17.48 22.37 -4.52
N PHE A 573 18.15 21.42 -3.88
CA PHE A 573 19.45 21.60 -3.25
C PHE A 573 20.65 21.22 -4.12
N GLY A 574 20.46 21.15 -5.43
CA GLY A 574 21.53 21.18 -6.44
C GLY A 574 22.18 19.84 -6.77
N GLN A 575 21.56 18.72 -6.42
CA GLN A 575 21.93 17.39 -6.91
C GLN A 575 21.35 17.12 -8.30
N GLU A 576 21.92 16.10 -8.97
CA GLU A 576 21.45 15.62 -10.26
C GLU A 576 20.01 15.06 -10.17
N PRO A 577 19.23 15.06 -11.27
CA PRO A 577 17.87 14.54 -11.27
C PRO A 577 17.72 13.10 -10.78
N VAL A 578 18.77 12.28 -10.97
CA VAL A 578 18.90 10.94 -10.40
C VAL A 578 20.12 10.93 -9.51
N TYR A 579 19.91 10.86 -8.20
CA TYR A 579 20.98 10.84 -7.20
C TYR A 579 20.75 9.65 -6.25
N CYS A 580 21.37 8.52 -6.58
CA CYS A 580 21.22 7.25 -5.88
C CYS A 580 22.60 6.72 -5.45
N PRO A 581 23.18 7.26 -4.36
CA PRO A 581 24.40 6.68 -3.80
C PRO A 581 24.13 5.23 -3.39
N THR A 582 25.18 4.39 -3.39
CA THR A 582 25.02 3.01 -2.89
C THR A 582 24.58 3.03 -1.43
N ALA A 583 23.79 2.04 -1.01
CA ALA A 583 23.34 1.94 0.38
C ALA A 583 24.53 1.90 1.34
N GLN A 584 25.61 1.20 0.98
CA GLN A 584 26.85 1.15 1.76
C GLN A 584 27.48 2.54 1.96
N ASP A 585 27.66 3.30 0.87
CA ASP A 585 28.22 4.64 0.94
C ASP A 585 27.31 5.59 1.73
N CYS A 586 26.00 5.48 1.53
CA CYS A 586 25.05 6.32 2.24
C CYS A 586 25.08 6.04 3.75
N TYR A 587 24.97 4.79 4.20
CA TYR A 587 24.99 4.47 5.63
C TYR A 587 26.34 4.85 6.28
N CYS A 588 27.46 4.61 5.61
CA CYS A 588 28.78 5.00 6.11
C CYS A 588 28.90 6.52 6.23
N ASN A 589 28.54 7.26 5.19
CA ASN A 589 28.78 8.71 5.16
C ASN A 589 27.73 9.51 5.93
N VAL A 590 26.45 9.12 5.87
CA VAL A 590 25.34 9.84 6.52
C VAL A 590 25.20 9.44 7.98
N PHE A 591 25.44 8.17 8.32
CA PHE A 591 25.21 7.63 9.67
C PHE A 591 26.46 7.06 10.35
N GLY A 592 27.64 7.08 9.71
CA GLY A 592 28.86 6.52 10.29
C GLY A 592 28.87 4.98 10.37
N LEU A 593 27.92 4.30 9.72
CA LEU A 593 27.77 2.85 9.75
C LEU A 593 28.53 2.21 8.57
N CYS A 594 29.86 2.15 8.66
CA CYS A 594 30.71 1.75 7.54
C CYS A 594 30.96 0.22 7.43
N ASP A 595 30.79 -0.51 8.52
CA ASP A 595 31.09 -1.95 8.60
C ASP A 595 29.86 -2.84 8.30
N LEU A 596 29.00 -2.41 7.38
CA LEU A 596 27.79 -3.13 7.00
C LEU A 596 28.05 -4.12 5.85
N ASN A 597 27.38 -5.27 5.90
CA ASN A 597 27.35 -6.20 4.77
C ASN A 597 26.25 -5.78 3.78
N CYS A 598 26.64 -5.35 2.58
CA CYS A 598 25.72 -4.85 1.56
C CYS A 598 25.92 -5.67 0.27
N PRO A 599 25.14 -6.76 0.07
CA PRO A 599 25.33 -7.68 -1.05
C PRO A 599 24.94 -7.09 -2.42
N GLY A 600 24.31 -5.91 -2.44
CA GLY A 600 23.97 -5.17 -3.65
C GLY A 600 23.96 -3.67 -3.42
N GLU A 601 23.78 -2.90 -4.49
CA GLU A 601 23.88 -1.42 -4.43
C GLU A 601 22.75 -0.77 -3.63
N GLY A 602 21.59 -1.42 -3.53
CA GLY A 602 20.37 -0.82 -3.00
C GLY A 602 19.98 -1.17 -1.56
N GLY A 603 20.78 -1.96 -0.85
CA GLY A 603 20.46 -2.31 0.53
C GLY A 603 21.58 -3.03 1.26
N CYS A 604 21.52 -3.00 2.59
CA CYS A 604 22.43 -3.68 3.48
C CYS A 604 21.67 -4.66 4.36
N GLU A 605 22.28 -5.82 4.63
CA GLU A 605 21.69 -6.84 5.48
C GLU A 605 21.41 -6.27 6.87
N ASN A 606 20.29 -6.70 7.47
CA ASN A 606 19.88 -6.33 8.83
C ASN A 606 19.74 -4.82 9.09
N ARG A 607 19.66 -3.97 8.06
CA ARG A 607 19.47 -2.51 8.22
C ARG A 607 18.04 -2.06 8.06
N TYR A 608 17.40 -2.53 7.00
CA TYR A 608 16.03 -2.15 6.71
C TYR A 608 15.33 -3.30 6.00
N VAL A 609 14.10 -3.55 6.41
CA VAL A 609 13.15 -4.38 5.68
C VAL A 609 11.88 -3.57 5.57
N LEU A 610 11.29 -3.54 4.37
CA LEU A 610 9.99 -2.92 4.19
C LEU A 610 9.00 -3.60 5.15
N PRO A 611 8.45 -2.89 6.15
CA PRO A 611 7.61 -3.54 7.14
C PRO A 611 6.40 -4.15 6.47
N PRO A 612 5.80 -5.17 7.08
CA PRO A 612 4.55 -5.67 6.61
C PRO A 612 3.56 -4.52 6.51
N PHE A 613 3.42 -3.63 7.51
CA PHE A 613 2.45 -2.51 7.57
C PHE A 613 3.08 -1.11 7.69
N SER A 614 2.38 -0.08 7.18
CA SER A 614 2.79 1.33 7.31
C SER A 614 2.58 1.89 8.72
N LEU A 615 1.57 1.43 9.46
CA LEU A 615 1.30 1.85 10.83
C LEU A 615 1.90 0.89 11.84
N LEU A 616 2.92 1.31 12.59
CA LEU A 616 3.58 0.46 13.59
C LEU A 616 2.61 0.02 14.71
N PRO A 617 2.77 -1.21 15.29
CA PRO A 617 1.92 -1.71 16.35
C PRO A 617 1.91 -0.80 17.58
N LYS A 618 0.79 -0.78 18.30
CA LYS A 618 0.74 -0.14 19.60
C LYS A 618 1.70 -0.85 20.57
N GLY A 619 2.64 -0.10 21.14
CA GLY A 619 3.69 -0.64 21.99
C GLY A 619 4.99 -0.99 21.26
N TRP A 620 5.10 -0.67 19.97
CA TRP A 620 6.38 -0.67 19.25
C TRP A 620 7.41 0.21 19.99
N PRO A 621 8.70 -0.19 20.05
CA PRO A 621 9.31 -1.35 19.40
C PRO A 621 9.29 -2.64 20.24
N LEU A 622 8.69 -2.61 21.43
CA LEU A 622 8.65 -3.75 22.35
C LEU A 622 7.57 -4.78 22.01
N VAL A 623 6.59 -4.40 21.18
CA VAL A 623 5.51 -5.26 20.70
C VAL A 623 5.55 -5.33 19.18
N GLY A 624 5.66 -6.54 18.65
CA GLY A 624 5.71 -6.81 17.21
C GLY A 624 4.34 -6.89 16.57
N TRP A 625 4.35 -7.11 15.25
CA TRP A 625 3.17 -7.10 14.40
C TRP A 625 2.11 -8.14 14.78
N LYS A 626 2.52 -9.25 15.40
CA LYS A 626 1.65 -10.34 15.88
C LYS A 626 1.35 -10.22 17.38
N GLY A 627 1.65 -9.07 17.99
CA GLY A 627 1.50 -8.84 19.43
C GLY A 627 2.57 -9.55 20.27
N GLN A 628 3.61 -10.11 19.65
CA GLN A 628 4.70 -10.78 20.34
C GLN A 628 5.64 -9.76 21.00
N ALA A 629 6.23 -10.14 22.14
CA ALA A 629 7.27 -9.34 22.74
C ALA A 629 8.51 -9.32 21.82
N GLN A 630 9.08 -8.14 21.61
CA GLN A 630 10.30 -7.92 20.86
C GLN A 630 11.36 -7.30 21.77
N ASN A 631 12.62 -7.52 21.44
CA ASN A 631 13.72 -6.82 22.08
C ASN A 631 14.53 -6.08 21.00
N PRO A 632 14.48 -4.73 21.01
CA PRO A 632 15.14 -3.88 20.02
C PRO A 632 16.65 -4.05 19.88
N ASN A 633 17.29 -4.77 20.81
CA ASN A 633 18.73 -4.98 20.82
C ASN A 633 19.20 -6.20 19.99
N TYR A 634 18.30 -7.03 19.43
CA TYR A 634 18.66 -8.31 18.80
C TYR A 634 18.51 -8.36 17.25
N GLY A 635 18.52 -7.22 16.55
CA GLY A 635 18.45 -7.17 15.07
C GLY A 635 17.05 -6.87 14.53
N LEU A 636 16.79 -7.13 13.24
CA LEU A 636 15.53 -6.76 12.58
C LEU A 636 14.28 -7.27 13.33
N PRO A 637 13.17 -6.50 13.31
CA PRO A 637 11.91 -6.92 13.92
C PRO A 637 11.36 -8.17 13.21
N GLU A 638 10.74 -9.06 13.98
CA GLU A 638 10.11 -10.25 13.42
C GLU A 638 8.85 -9.86 12.62
N SER A 639 8.87 -10.15 11.32
CA SER A 639 7.76 -9.98 10.37
C SER A 639 6.57 -10.90 10.66
#